data_AF-A0A4S2VH46-F1
#
_entry.id   AF-A0A4S2VH46-F1
#
_cell.length_a   1.000
_cell.length_b   1.000
_cell.length_c   1.000
_cell.angle_alpha   90.00
_cell.angle_beta   90.00
_cell.angle_gamma   90.00
#
_symmetry.space_group_name_H-M   'P 1'
#
loop_
_entity.id
_entity.type
_entity.pdbx_description
1 polymer ?
#
loop_
_entity_poly.entity_id
_entity_poly.type
_entity_poly.pdbx_seq_one_letter_code
_entity_poly.pdbx_strand_id
1 'polypeptide(L)'
;MIEELLAALADGAEDAGPRPGIGAEEIADILWLAARVDPAGPRPPAVTPGDFAGLPPPAADPPAPEAATTPGGPADGQPAVRIFPASVPAPAGKPSDDGAGRRGSPVRLPRAASLDDPLALMRALRPVGRRSIGGPGEELDEQLTVERSIERMVPTPVLRPAESRWLDLALVVDTHHSMLLWADLVDELRRVLTRSGVFRDVRTWRLTGTGSGATPMLTRGRSGAPRNPLELADPAGRRLILVLSDTVAGGWREASVQGVLRHWCTHNAVAVLNVLPERLWTRGAVRPVPFAVRADRPAAATRSWQRAATARRSRAGRRRAPDVVPVVGVAPGSLARLVRVVSGDGRWRRLACLRLDAEPDPGTDTGMGTARVREALPAGPHSALEVVERFRASASPTAQQLAAHLAAVPLTLPVMNLVRRSLLRDSEHGHLAEVALGGLFAPWDHERDAEEMEFAFLPGVREALLGSQLRGDVAAVRELVRRRVWEYMSRSRGTGPDFSATRVTDGREGRRGVAEGTLPFAARPPQDPGLADRVVRVRYDPMPEPQEVGTLLTPRLVLTVGDAPLPPGTAAWVRAGDREVACRAVWADDALPRVFLLLSDEDLVDPAPWTGATPWARAEPQVVRVRVDGATDQGRPVALTGEAVPHGGDRNGELVRLSPEPEAWTHYRGGPVSHEGALLGVVHGVWPDRLVFLSGRALLEQPGFRAAMAEHGRIRPVATTFVCLAVLPGDDGVYPIGSSPHAEAVELLKGLVADAGLTERLAGSRPGEPLFLLLQGPGALGRAGRLLSRLPTSMARFATRGADAGPLSLDVAVSAGPMGPALTDGDLTGLPTSEAARIVRHPGMADRQRLQRGSLAVALSDRVYETLGELVGPTATRALVPLGGETEGWLCTGGPEDLGEALTEADGLQDAGGVAWPVCGRRTVEAEDHHARCTGIRLPGYDRCLAHLDPDEEYAYLGTLGPGSPVDLRGTTFKGGLLQRLLDSLRESRSHPVTLGEAAFDHATFVDDWNEGGIDFSSRACFSRAVFAGRARLGDSTFAGEASFDGVVFLGVGDFDRSRFHRGADFRRAQFRGLAGFSDSVFLDEVAFARAVLEASADLNGMQVAAAADFSRAVFCGLTGLSGASFAGPVSFASTTWELGLVSTGAVFDGPVHFGGATFRGRVRLEQLRLRGAPGPAFEGRPGHWAVHQRPDGTWDIHRLGTTEP
;
A
#
# COMPACT_ATOMS: atom_id res chain seq x y z
N MET A 1 2.86 -34.34 -49.68
CA MET A 1 2.39 -33.90 -48.35
C MET A 1 3.15 -34.59 -47.23
N ILE A 2 3.05 -35.91 -47.03
CA ILE A 2 3.78 -36.59 -45.95
C ILE A 2 5.31 -36.46 -46.13
N GLU A 3 5.82 -36.66 -47.35
CA GLU A 3 7.25 -36.48 -47.66
C GLU A 3 7.70 -35.01 -47.50
N GLU A 4 6.87 -34.05 -47.89
CA GLU A 4 7.13 -32.61 -47.69
C GLU A 4 7.16 -32.25 -46.19
N LEU A 5 6.32 -32.88 -45.37
CA LEU A 5 6.31 -32.70 -43.91
C LEU A 5 7.55 -33.33 -43.25
N LEU A 6 8.03 -34.46 -43.77
CA LEU A 6 9.25 -35.11 -43.32
C LEU A 6 10.51 -34.32 -43.72
N ALA A 7 10.54 -33.73 -44.91
CA ALA A 7 11.59 -32.79 -45.31
C ALA A 7 11.61 -31.55 -44.39
N ALA A 8 10.46 -30.93 -44.15
CA ALA A 8 10.33 -29.80 -43.23
C ALA A 8 10.66 -30.11 -41.76
N LEU A 9 10.68 -31.39 -41.37
CA LEU A 9 11.16 -31.87 -40.07
C LEU A 9 12.67 -32.19 -40.06
N ALA A 10 13.29 -32.45 -41.22
CA ALA A 10 14.72 -32.70 -41.37
C ALA A 10 15.53 -31.39 -41.47
N ASP A 11 15.03 -30.39 -42.22
CA ASP A 11 15.69 -29.09 -42.43
C ASP A 11 15.84 -28.25 -41.14
N GLY A 12 15.20 -28.65 -40.03
CA GLY A 12 15.25 -27.96 -38.74
C GLY A 12 16.41 -28.35 -37.82
N ALA A 13 17.38 -29.14 -38.28
CA ALA A 13 18.29 -29.89 -37.40
C ALA A 13 19.65 -29.23 -37.07
N GLU A 14 20.17 -28.30 -37.89
CA GLU A 14 21.60 -27.94 -37.80
C GLU A 14 21.96 -26.72 -36.92
N ASP A 15 21.03 -25.81 -36.61
CA ASP A 15 21.41 -24.54 -35.93
C ASP A 15 20.38 -24.02 -34.88
N ALA A 16 20.02 -24.85 -33.89
CA ALA A 16 19.62 -24.47 -32.52
C ALA A 16 19.29 -25.71 -31.66
N GLY A 17 19.49 -25.62 -30.34
CA GLY A 17 19.19 -26.70 -29.38
C GLY A 17 17.69 -27.11 -29.32
N PRO A 18 17.39 -28.33 -28.86
CA PRO A 18 16.10 -28.98 -29.04
C PRO A 18 14.94 -28.25 -28.34
N ARG A 19 13.89 -27.94 -29.10
CA ARG A 19 12.63 -27.41 -28.58
C ARG A 19 11.68 -28.56 -28.19
N PRO A 20 11.27 -28.71 -26.92
CA PRO A 20 10.21 -29.64 -26.55
C PRO A 20 8.85 -29.03 -26.95
N GLY A 21 8.18 -29.60 -27.96
CA GLY A 21 6.96 -28.96 -28.49
C GLY A 21 6.08 -29.73 -29.48
N ILE A 22 6.31 -31.04 -29.69
CA ILE A 22 5.34 -31.93 -30.35
C ILE A 22 5.29 -33.24 -29.57
N GLY A 23 4.17 -33.52 -28.93
CA GLY A 23 3.90 -34.75 -28.19
C GLY A 23 3.39 -35.88 -29.08
N ALA A 24 3.41 -37.11 -28.54
CA ALA A 24 2.91 -38.29 -29.25
C ALA A 24 1.40 -38.20 -29.59
N GLU A 25 0.61 -37.43 -28.81
CA GLU A 25 -0.81 -37.16 -29.11
C GLU A 25 -0.98 -36.31 -30.38
N GLU A 26 -0.13 -35.30 -30.60
CA GLU A 26 -0.23 -34.43 -31.79
C GLU A 26 0.23 -35.17 -33.05
N ILE A 27 1.22 -36.05 -32.94
CA ILE A 27 1.59 -36.99 -34.01
C ILE A 27 0.44 -37.97 -34.30
N ALA A 28 -0.23 -38.48 -33.27
CA ALA A 28 -1.38 -39.38 -33.43
C ALA A 28 -2.57 -38.67 -34.09
N ASP A 29 -2.89 -37.44 -33.71
CA ASP A 29 -3.97 -36.64 -34.31
C ASP A 29 -3.66 -36.30 -35.79
N ILE A 30 -2.41 -35.98 -36.15
CA ILE A 30 -2.00 -35.76 -37.54
C ILE A 30 -2.16 -37.04 -38.37
N LEU A 31 -1.73 -38.19 -37.86
CA LEU A 31 -1.90 -39.49 -38.54
C LEU A 31 -3.38 -39.90 -38.64
N TRP A 32 -4.18 -39.62 -37.61
CA TRP A 32 -5.62 -39.88 -37.57
C TRP A 32 -6.41 -38.99 -38.54
N LEU A 33 -6.00 -37.73 -38.70
CA LEU A 33 -6.54 -36.81 -39.72
C LEU A 33 -6.16 -37.28 -41.12
N ALA A 34 -4.89 -37.63 -41.35
CA ALA A 34 -4.42 -38.15 -42.64
C ALA A 34 -5.16 -39.43 -43.06
N ALA A 35 -5.51 -40.30 -42.10
CA ALA A 35 -6.31 -41.51 -42.33
C ALA A 35 -7.82 -41.26 -42.53
N ARG A 36 -8.29 -40.00 -42.48
CA ARG A 36 -9.73 -39.64 -42.53
C ARG A 36 -10.09 -38.57 -43.56
N VAL A 37 -9.12 -38.03 -44.29
CA VAL A 37 -9.37 -37.16 -45.45
C VAL A 37 -9.38 -38.02 -46.72
N ASP A 38 -10.58 -38.26 -47.25
CA ASP A 38 -10.76 -38.91 -48.56
C ASP A 38 -10.21 -37.99 -49.67
N PRO A 39 -9.25 -38.44 -50.50
CA PRO A 39 -8.65 -37.61 -51.55
C PRO A 39 -9.58 -37.32 -52.75
N ALA A 40 -10.79 -37.90 -52.81
CA ALA A 40 -11.71 -37.77 -53.94
C ALA A 40 -12.62 -36.51 -53.93
N GLY A 41 -12.35 -35.52 -53.07
CA GLY A 41 -13.09 -34.25 -53.05
C GLY A 41 -12.73 -33.30 -54.22
N PRO A 42 -13.71 -32.67 -54.91
CA PRO A 42 -13.43 -31.82 -56.06
C PRO A 42 -12.71 -30.52 -55.67
N ARG A 43 -11.52 -30.29 -56.23
CA ARG A 43 -10.77 -29.03 -56.08
C ARG A 43 -11.48 -27.87 -56.80
N PRO A 44 -11.58 -26.67 -56.18
CA PRO A 44 -11.81 -25.44 -56.93
C PRO A 44 -10.58 -25.12 -57.83
N PRO A 45 -10.75 -24.36 -58.92
CA PRO A 45 -9.67 -24.06 -59.85
C PRO A 45 -8.58 -23.16 -59.22
N ALA A 46 -7.33 -23.39 -59.61
CA ALA A 46 -6.21 -22.57 -59.17
C ALA A 46 -6.19 -21.20 -59.89
N VAL A 47 -5.93 -20.13 -59.15
CA VAL A 47 -5.65 -18.80 -59.71
C VAL A 47 -4.16 -18.71 -60.00
N THR A 48 -3.78 -18.57 -61.27
CA THR A 48 -2.39 -18.32 -61.68
C THR A 48 -1.96 -16.90 -61.29
N PRO A 49 -0.81 -16.72 -60.60
CA PRO A 49 -0.30 -15.40 -60.27
C PRO A 49 0.41 -14.78 -61.49
N GLY A 50 -0.28 -13.91 -62.22
CA GLY A 50 0.29 -13.27 -63.40
C GLY A 50 -0.59 -12.23 -64.08
N ASP A 51 -0.93 -11.14 -63.39
CA ASP A 51 -1.53 -9.94 -64.03
C ASP A 51 -1.36 -8.64 -63.21
N PHE A 52 -0.22 -8.47 -62.52
CA PHE A 52 0.15 -7.23 -61.81
C PHE A 52 1.59 -6.79 -62.11
N ALA A 53 1.96 -6.79 -63.39
CA ALA A 53 3.22 -6.23 -63.86
C ALA A 53 3.02 -4.77 -64.32
N GLY A 54 3.42 -3.79 -63.49
CA GLY A 54 3.44 -2.39 -63.91
C GLY A 54 3.32 -1.34 -62.81
N LEU A 55 4.44 -1.01 -62.16
CA LEU A 55 4.81 0.31 -61.62
C LEU A 55 6.31 0.24 -61.20
N PRO A 56 7.07 1.35 -61.15
CA PRO A 56 8.54 1.33 -61.21
C PRO A 56 9.25 1.07 -59.86
N PRO A 57 10.53 0.66 -59.88
CA PRO A 57 11.33 0.42 -58.67
C PRO A 57 11.78 1.72 -57.97
N PRO A 58 12.03 1.70 -56.65
CA PRO A 58 12.64 2.80 -55.91
C PRO A 58 14.15 2.92 -56.20
N ALA A 59 14.72 4.09 -55.93
CA ALA A 59 16.15 4.36 -56.09
C ALA A 59 16.92 4.28 -54.76
N ALA A 60 18.14 3.76 -54.83
CA ALA A 60 19.22 3.90 -53.85
C ALA A 60 19.96 5.25 -54.07
N ASP A 61 20.75 5.82 -53.15
CA ASP A 61 20.98 5.64 -51.70
C ASP A 61 21.67 6.93 -51.20
N PRO A 62 21.77 7.16 -49.87
CA PRO A 62 23.05 7.62 -49.34
C PRO A 62 23.46 6.96 -48.00
N PRO A 63 24.78 6.87 -47.70
CA PRO A 63 25.29 6.21 -46.50
C PRO A 63 25.06 7.00 -45.20
N ALA A 64 25.20 6.30 -44.07
CA ALA A 64 25.02 6.86 -42.73
C ALA A 64 26.19 7.77 -42.27
N PRO A 65 25.94 8.75 -41.39
CA PRO A 65 26.96 9.34 -40.54
C PRO A 65 27.25 8.44 -39.33
N GLU A 66 28.54 8.29 -38.98
CA GLU A 66 28.96 7.57 -37.78
C GLU A 66 28.92 8.44 -36.51
N ALA A 67 28.95 7.76 -35.37
CA ALA A 67 29.48 8.21 -34.07
C ALA A 67 28.97 9.53 -33.47
N ALA A 68 28.11 9.39 -32.45
CA ALA A 68 28.07 10.29 -31.30
C ALA A 68 27.92 9.47 -30.00
N THR A 69 29.00 8.79 -29.59
CA THR A 69 29.07 8.16 -28.27
C THR A 69 29.27 9.23 -27.19
N THR A 70 28.27 9.43 -26.34
CA THR A 70 28.38 10.20 -25.09
C THR A 70 28.18 9.28 -23.88
N PRO A 71 28.70 9.64 -22.69
CA PRO A 71 29.06 8.64 -21.69
C PRO A 71 27.88 7.99 -21.00
N GLY A 72 27.94 6.67 -20.84
CA GLY A 72 27.13 5.97 -19.85
C GLY A 72 27.62 6.31 -18.44
N GLY A 73 26.88 7.16 -17.73
CA GLY A 73 26.95 7.21 -16.26
C GLY A 73 26.44 5.90 -15.65
N PRO A 74 26.68 5.66 -14.34
CA PRO A 74 26.21 4.46 -13.65
C PRO A 74 24.68 4.32 -13.78
N ALA A 75 24.24 3.10 -14.09
CA ALA A 75 22.86 2.82 -14.49
C ALA A 75 21.94 2.50 -13.29
N ASP A 76 21.77 3.47 -12.40
CA ASP A 76 20.90 3.33 -11.23
C ASP A 76 19.41 3.49 -11.55
N GLY A 77 18.59 2.58 -11.03
CA GLY A 77 17.12 2.65 -11.09
C GLY A 77 16.47 2.16 -12.39
N GLN A 78 16.20 0.86 -12.50
CA GLN A 78 15.28 0.36 -13.55
C GLN A 78 13.88 1.00 -13.41
N PRO A 79 13.30 1.60 -14.47
CA PRO A 79 12.00 2.25 -14.38
C PRO A 79 10.87 1.25 -14.10
N ALA A 80 9.85 1.72 -13.36
CA ALA A 80 8.75 0.91 -12.86
C ALA A 80 7.86 0.38 -14.01
N VAL A 81 7.97 -0.92 -14.30
CA VAL A 81 7.21 -1.63 -15.34
C VAL A 81 5.71 -1.54 -15.07
N ARG A 82 4.92 -1.02 -16.02
CA ARG A 82 3.46 -0.87 -15.92
C ARG A 82 2.73 -1.78 -16.91
N ILE A 83 1.59 -2.33 -16.49
CA ILE A 83 0.77 -3.22 -17.32
C ILE A 83 -0.63 -2.62 -17.51
N PHE A 84 -1.05 -2.54 -18.77
CA PHE A 84 -2.33 -2.03 -19.25
C PHE A 84 -3.12 -3.16 -19.92
N PRO A 85 -4.47 -3.09 -20.00
CA PRO A 85 -5.26 -4.04 -20.79
C PRO A 85 -4.82 -4.04 -22.26
N ALA A 86 -5.14 -5.12 -22.99
CA ALA A 86 -4.89 -5.15 -24.43
C ALA A 86 -5.79 -4.11 -25.14
N SER A 87 -5.17 -3.12 -25.78
CA SER A 87 -5.86 -2.06 -26.51
C SER A 87 -6.71 -2.65 -27.65
N VAL A 88 -7.99 -2.26 -27.72
CA VAL A 88 -8.88 -2.58 -28.85
C VAL A 88 -8.25 -2.06 -30.15
N PRO A 89 -8.17 -2.85 -31.23
CA PRO A 89 -7.84 -2.32 -32.55
C PRO A 89 -8.92 -1.31 -32.96
N ALA A 90 -8.56 -0.04 -33.12
CA ALA A 90 -9.50 0.96 -33.63
C ALA A 90 -10.03 0.50 -35.01
N PRO A 91 -11.34 0.66 -35.29
CA PRO A 91 -11.90 0.30 -36.58
C PRO A 91 -11.17 1.07 -37.69
N ALA A 92 -10.90 0.40 -38.82
CA ALA A 92 -9.83 0.76 -39.73
C ALA A 92 -10.01 2.11 -40.47
N GLY A 93 -9.64 3.20 -39.80
CA GLY A 93 -9.26 4.48 -40.38
C GLY A 93 -7.83 4.82 -39.95
N LYS A 94 -6.97 5.24 -40.88
CA LYS A 94 -5.59 5.64 -40.56
C LYS A 94 -5.60 6.84 -39.61
N PRO A 95 -5.01 6.74 -38.39
CA PRO A 95 -4.56 7.92 -37.68
C PRO A 95 -3.39 8.56 -38.44
N SER A 96 -3.13 9.84 -38.23
CA SER A 96 -1.79 10.40 -38.44
C SER A 96 -0.82 9.73 -37.46
N ASP A 97 0.39 9.38 -37.91
CA ASP A 97 1.45 8.82 -37.04
C ASP A 97 2.18 9.95 -36.31
N ASP A 98 1.41 10.77 -35.60
CA ASP A 98 1.94 11.81 -34.72
C ASP A 98 2.61 11.12 -33.52
N GLY A 99 3.95 11.09 -33.54
CA GLY A 99 4.79 10.20 -32.71
C GLY A 99 4.82 10.44 -31.19
N ALA A 100 3.77 11.01 -30.60
CA ALA A 100 3.67 11.33 -29.17
C ALA A 100 2.97 10.25 -28.32
N GLY A 101 2.22 9.32 -28.93
CA GLY A 101 1.44 8.31 -28.21
C GLY A 101 2.29 7.25 -27.49
N ARG A 102 1.91 6.90 -26.25
CA ARG A 102 2.63 5.89 -25.45
C ARG A 102 2.62 4.52 -26.13
N ARG A 103 3.76 3.84 -26.22
CA ARG A 103 3.91 2.50 -26.82
C ARG A 103 4.33 1.44 -25.78
N GLY A 104 4.11 0.17 -26.10
CA GLY A 104 4.40 -0.97 -25.24
C GLY A 104 4.51 -2.31 -25.97
N SER A 105 4.99 -3.32 -25.24
CA SER A 105 5.17 -4.70 -25.70
C SER A 105 3.94 -5.56 -25.35
N PRO A 106 3.40 -6.38 -26.27
CA PRO A 106 2.32 -7.31 -25.94
C PRO A 106 2.83 -8.43 -25.01
N VAL A 107 2.06 -8.76 -23.98
CA VAL A 107 2.40 -9.82 -23.01
C VAL A 107 1.18 -10.71 -22.76
N ARG A 108 1.42 -12.00 -22.51
CA ARG A 108 0.43 -12.98 -22.04
C ARG A 108 0.58 -13.15 -20.53
N LEU A 109 -0.54 -13.20 -19.81
CA LEU A 109 -0.58 -13.16 -18.34
C LEU A 109 -1.57 -14.18 -17.78
N PRO A 110 -1.26 -14.82 -16.64
CA PRO A 110 -2.11 -15.86 -16.06
C PRO A 110 -3.45 -15.29 -15.59
N ARG A 111 -4.53 -15.99 -15.94
CA ARG A 111 -5.91 -15.64 -15.56
C ARG A 111 -6.27 -16.22 -14.19
N ALA A 112 -6.91 -15.42 -13.34
CA ALA A 112 -7.36 -15.83 -12.02
C ALA A 112 -8.51 -16.87 -12.07
N ALA A 113 -8.45 -17.89 -11.20
CA ALA A 113 -9.49 -18.93 -11.13
C ALA A 113 -10.85 -18.40 -10.65
N SER A 114 -11.92 -18.79 -11.36
CA SER A 114 -13.29 -18.34 -11.11
C SER A 114 -14.05 -19.22 -10.12
N LEU A 115 -13.80 -20.53 -10.13
CA LEU A 115 -14.26 -21.46 -9.08
C LEU A 115 -13.35 -21.40 -7.85
N ASP A 116 -13.91 -21.76 -6.68
CA ASP A 116 -13.20 -21.75 -5.40
C ASP A 116 -12.62 -23.12 -5.01
N ASP A 117 -13.39 -24.21 -5.14
CA ASP A 117 -12.87 -25.59 -5.04
C ASP A 117 -13.45 -26.48 -6.17
N PRO A 118 -12.73 -26.59 -7.31
CA PRO A 118 -13.03 -27.54 -8.39
C PRO A 118 -13.09 -29.01 -7.94
N LEU A 119 -12.27 -29.41 -6.96
CA LEU A 119 -12.18 -30.80 -6.49
C LEU A 119 -13.38 -31.15 -5.62
N ALA A 120 -13.90 -30.24 -4.78
CA ALA A 120 -15.19 -30.43 -4.10
C ALA A 120 -16.34 -30.54 -5.10
N LEU A 121 -16.32 -29.78 -6.20
CA LEU A 121 -17.33 -29.90 -7.25
C LEU A 121 -17.26 -31.27 -7.95
N MET A 122 -16.07 -31.78 -8.24
CA MET A 122 -15.88 -33.16 -8.74
C MET A 122 -16.31 -34.22 -7.70
N ARG A 123 -16.02 -34.02 -6.40
CA ARG A 123 -16.47 -34.90 -5.31
C ARG A 123 -17.99 -34.91 -5.18
N ALA A 124 -18.68 -33.79 -5.41
CA ALA A 124 -20.14 -33.66 -5.36
C ALA A 124 -20.85 -34.49 -6.45
N LEU A 125 -20.19 -34.74 -7.59
CA LEU A 125 -20.71 -35.54 -8.70
C LEU A 125 -20.61 -37.07 -8.47
N ARG A 126 -19.80 -37.53 -7.51
CA ARG A 126 -19.57 -38.98 -7.24
C ARG A 126 -20.84 -39.85 -7.17
N PRO A 127 -21.98 -39.43 -6.56
CA PRO A 127 -23.16 -40.30 -6.43
C PRO A 127 -23.82 -40.75 -7.75
N VAL A 128 -23.63 -40.02 -8.85
CA VAL A 128 -24.05 -40.44 -10.21
C VAL A 128 -22.92 -41.07 -11.01
N GLY A 129 -21.66 -41.07 -10.53
CA GLY A 129 -20.49 -41.64 -11.22
C GLY A 129 -20.41 -43.17 -11.25
N ARG A 130 -21.56 -43.86 -11.15
CA ARG A 130 -21.67 -45.32 -11.26
C ARG A 130 -21.19 -45.79 -12.64
N ARG A 131 -20.71 -47.03 -12.72
CA ARG A 131 -20.52 -47.76 -13.99
C ARG A 131 -21.72 -48.68 -14.21
N SER A 132 -22.01 -48.97 -15.48
CA SER A 132 -22.96 -50.00 -15.90
C SER A 132 -22.21 -50.98 -16.79
N ILE A 133 -22.27 -52.25 -16.40
CA ILE A 133 -21.97 -53.38 -17.28
C ILE A 133 -22.91 -53.28 -18.49
N GLY A 134 -22.44 -53.66 -19.68
CA GLY A 134 -23.20 -53.53 -20.93
C GLY A 134 -23.06 -52.15 -21.60
N GLY A 135 -21.84 -51.61 -21.63
CA GLY A 135 -21.47 -50.57 -22.58
C GLY A 135 -21.42 -51.07 -24.02
N PRO A 136 -21.34 -50.16 -25.02
CA PRO A 136 -21.01 -50.54 -26.38
C PRO A 136 -19.53 -50.96 -26.47
N GLY A 137 -19.29 -52.21 -26.87
CA GLY A 137 -17.96 -52.81 -26.95
C GLY A 137 -17.70 -53.86 -25.87
N GLU A 138 -16.61 -54.59 -26.05
CA GLU A 138 -16.11 -55.59 -25.11
C GLU A 138 -14.74 -55.17 -24.59
N GLU A 139 -14.48 -55.40 -23.31
CA GLU A 139 -13.18 -55.18 -22.67
C GLU A 139 -12.53 -56.53 -22.33
N LEU A 140 -11.20 -56.56 -22.29
CA LEU A 140 -10.47 -57.75 -21.86
C LEU A 140 -10.61 -57.91 -20.34
N ASP A 141 -11.12 -59.06 -19.89
CA ASP A 141 -10.98 -59.46 -18.50
C ASP A 141 -9.55 -59.99 -18.31
N GLU A 142 -8.64 -59.12 -17.89
CA GLU A 142 -7.22 -59.43 -17.73
C GLU A 142 -7.00 -60.64 -16.79
N GLN A 143 -7.76 -60.71 -15.69
CA GLN A 143 -7.67 -61.78 -14.69
C GLN A 143 -8.10 -63.13 -15.29
N LEU A 144 -9.30 -63.22 -15.86
CA LEU A 144 -9.80 -64.44 -16.51
C LEU A 144 -8.99 -64.81 -17.76
N THR A 145 -8.39 -63.83 -18.44
CA THR A 145 -7.46 -64.05 -19.55
C THR A 145 -6.19 -64.73 -19.07
N VAL A 146 -5.57 -64.23 -17.99
CA VAL A 146 -4.38 -64.84 -17.39
C VAL A 146 -4.70 -66.24 -16.89
N GLU A 147 -5.79 -66.42 -16.13
CA GLU A 147 -6.22 -67.71 -15.59
C GLU A 147 -6.45 -68.74 -16.71
N ARG A 148 -7.26 -68.44 -17.73
CA ARG A 148 -7.48 -69.37 -18.85
C ARG A 148 -6.23 -69.60 -19.70
N SER A 149 -5.34 -68.61 -19.81
CA SER A 149 -4.09 -68.77 -20.57
C SER A 149 -3.10 -69.70 -19.86
N ILE A 150 -3.10 -69.68 -18.52
CA ILE A 150 -2.35 -70.63 -17.68
C ILE A 150 -2.98 -72.02 -17.75
N GLU A 151 -4.30 -72.16 -17.52
CA GLU A 151 -5.01 -73.44 -17.60
C GLU A 151 -4.82 -74.17 -18.94
N ARG A 152 -4.78 -73.41 -20.04
CA ARG A 152 -4.73 -73.94 -21.41
C ARG A 152 -3.35 -73.91 -22.04
N MET A 153 -2.35 -73.36 -21.34
CA MET A 153 -0.97 -73.15 -21.83
C MET A 153 -0.89 -72.38 -23.18
N VAL A 154 -1.93 -71.60 -23.52
CA VAL A 154 -2.05 -70.85 -24.78
C VAL A 154 -2.77 -69.53 -24.49
N PRO A 155 -2.25 -68.36 -24.93
CA PRO A 155 -2.90 -67.06 -24.76
C PRO A 155 -4.36 -67.05 -25.26
N THR A 156 -5.30 -67.03 -24.31
CA THR A 156 -6.74 -67.16 -24.55
C THR A 156 -7.45 -65.91 -24.00
N PRO A 157 -7.65 -64.85 -24.81
CA PRO A 157 -8.31 -63.63 -24.36
C PRO A 157 -9.76 -63.93 -23.95
N VAL A 158 -10.13 -63.47 -22.76
CA VAL A 158 -11.50 -63.52 -22.24
C VAL A 158 -12.09 -62.13 -22.31
N LEU A 159 -13.08 -61.94 -23.17
CA LEU A 159 -13.79 -60.68 -23.31
C LEU A 159 -15.02 -60.64 -22.40
N ARG A 160 -15.33 -59.46 -21.86
CA ARG A 160 -16.56 -59.16 -21.11
C ARG A 160 -17.21 -57.86 -21.60
N PRO A 161 -18.53 -57.65 -21.42
CA PRO A 161 -19.19 -56.42 -21.85
C PRO A 161 -18.61 -55.19 -21.15
N ALA A 162 -18.15 -54.20 -21.91
CA ALA A 162 -17.36 -53.09 -21.37
C ALA A 162 -18.11 -52.27 -20.31
N GLU A 163 -17.41 -51.82 -19.26
CA GLU A 163 -17.97 -50.96 -18.22
C GLU A 163 -18.12 -49.51 -18.71
N SER A 164 -19.35 -49.12 -19.06
CA SER A 164 -19.63 -47.74 -19.49
C SER A 164 -20.17 -46.87 -18.36
N ARG A 165 -19.93 -45.55 -18.45
CA ARG A 165 -20.74 -44.58 -17.70
C ARG A 165 -22.18 -44.62 -18.24
N TRP A 166 -23.16 -44.54 -17.35
CA TRP A 166 -24.58 -44.78 -17.67
C TRP A 166 -25.37 -43.52 -18.06
N LEU A 167 -24.78 -42.33 -17.90
CA LEU A 167 -25.46 -41.03 -17.95
C LEU A 167 -24.70 -40.02 -18.82
N ASP A 168 -25.37 -39.43 -19.81
CA ASP A 168 -24.93 -38.25 -20.57
C ASP A 168 -25.18 -36.97 -19.74
N LEU A 169 -24.37 -35.94 -19.99
CA LEU A 169 -24.66 -34.56 -19.57
C LEU A 169 -24.83 -33.64 -20.78
N ALA A 170 -25.96 -32.93 -20.83
CA ALA A 170 -26.12 -31.72 -21.63
C ALA A 170 -26.03 -30.49 -20.74
N LEU A 171 -24.99 -29.68 -20.93
CA LEU A 171 -24.80 -28.38 -20.29
C LEU A 171 -25.33 -27.30 -21.23
N VAL A 172 -26.49 -26.73 -20.92
CA VAL A 172 -27.13 -25.67 -21.71
C VAL A 172 -26.81 -24.33 -21.07
N VAL A 173 -26.14 -23.44 -21.78
CA VAL A 173 -25.69 -22.13 -21.26
C VAL A 173 -26.53 -21.01 -21.87
N ASP A 174 -27.20 -20.22 -21.04
CA ASP A 174 -27.93 -19.01 -21.45
C ASP A 174 -26.95 -17.95 -22.02
N THR A 175 -27.34 -17.27 -23.10
CA THR A 175 -26.50 -16.26 -23.77
C THR A 175 -27.05 -14.84 -23.70
N HIS A 176 -27.86 -14.53 -22.69
CA HIS A 176 -28.25 -13.16 -22.36
C HIS A 176 -27.02 -12.28 -22.01
N HIS A 177 -27.06 -10.95 -22.21
CA HIS A 177 -25.88 -10.08 -21.97
C HIS A 177 -25.36 -10.13 -20.52
N SER A 178 -26.23 -10.43 -19.56
CA SER A 178 -25.86 -10.57 -18.15
C SER A 178 -24.99 -11.81 -17.89
N MET A 179 -25.02 -12.81 -18.80
CA MET A 179 -24.17 -14.00 -18.75
C MET A 179 -22.70 -13.72 -19.17
N LEU A 180 -22.39 -12.56 -19.77
CA LEU A 180 -21.02 -12.19 -20.15
C LEU A 180 -20.07 -12.13 -18.94
N LEU A 181 -20.56 -11.60 -17.81
CA LEU A 181 -19.82 -11.52 -16.53
C LEU A 181 -19.39 -12.90 -15.99
N TRP A 182 -19.99 -13.98 -16.50
CA TRP A 182 -19.78 -15.34 -16.01
C TRP A 182 -19.01 -16.21 -17.00
N ALA A 183 -18.53 -15.67 -18.13
CA ALA A 183 -17.86 -16.44 -19.18
C ALA A 183 -16.72 -17.32 -18.64
N ASP A 184 -15.84 -16.76 -17.81
CA ASP A 184 -14.74 -17.48 -17.16
C ASP A 184 -15.24 -18.64 -16.28
N LEU A 185 -16.30 -18.40 -15.50
CA LEU A 185 -16.93 -19.40 -14.61
C LEU A 185 -17.60 -20.52 -15.43
N VAL A 186 -18.31 -20.17 -16.51
CA VAL A 186 -18.95 -21.11 -17.44
C VAL A 186 -17.90 -22.05 -18.04
N ASP A 187 -16.80 -21.50 -18.55
CA ASP A 187 -15.76 -22.30 -19.19
C ASP A 187 -14.93 -23.12 -18.19
N GLU A 188 -14.71 -22.61 -16.98
CA GLU A 188 -14.07 -23.40 -15.92
C GLU A 188 -14.97 -24.54 -15.45
N LEU A 189 -16.26 -24.27 -15.20
CA LEU A 189 -17.24 -25.29 -14.85
C LEU A 189 -17.38 -26.35 -15.96
N ARG A 190 -17.39 -25.96 -17.24
CA ARG A 190 -17.34 -26.88 -18.38
C ARG A 190 -16.10 -27.77 -18.30
N ARG A 191 -14.90 -27.19 -18.15
CA ARG A 191 -13.63 -27.94 -18.00
C ARG A 191 -13.62 -28.87 -16.79
N VAL A 192 -14.30 -28.54 -15.69
CA VAL A 192 -14.41 -29.39 -14.49
C VAL A 192 -15.42 -30.53 -14.70
N LEU A 193 -16.57 -30.25 -15.31
CA LEU A 193 -17.58 -31.26 -15.64
C LEU A 193 -17.02 -32.30 -16.63
N THR A 194 -16.30 -31.88 -17.68
CA THR A 194 -15.61 -32.79 -18.60
C THR A 194 -14.51 -33.60 -17.89
N ARG A 195 -13.58 -32.94 -17.17
CA ARG A 195 -12.47 -33.62 -16.46
C ARG A 195 -12.91 -34.47 -15.26
N SER A 196 -14.18 -34.39 -14.83
CA SER A 196 -14.71 -35.28 -13.79
C SER A 196 -14.75 -36.75 -14.20
N GLY A 197 -14.82 -37.04 -15.51
CA GLY A 197 -15.00 -38.40 -16.04
C GLY A 197 -16.27 -39.12 -15.55
N VAL A 198 -17.21 -38.41 -14.91
CA VAL A 198 -18.42 -38.99 -14.28
C VAL A 198 -19.45 -39.41 -15.32
N PHE A 199 -19.59 -38.62 -16.38
CA PHE A 199 -20.57 -38.79 -17.44
C PHE A 199 -19.97 -39.57 -18.63
N ARG A 200 -20.84 -40.13 -19.47
CA ARG A 200 -20.46 -40.78 -20.74
C ARG A 200 -19.99 -39.78 -21.80
N ASP A 201 -20.69 -38.65 -21.87
CA ASP A 201 -20.48 -37.56 -22.81
C ASP A 201 -20.90 -36.25 -22.11
N VAL A 202 -20.22 -35.14 -22.39
CA VAL A 202 -20.46 -33.81 -21.81
C VAL A 202 -20.62 -32.80 -22.94
N ARG A 203 -21.87 -32.62 -23.39
CA ARG A 203 -22.21 -31.77 -24.55
C ARG A 203 -22.61 -30.39 -24.07
N THR A 204 -21.83 -29.38 -24.46
CA THR A 204 -22.20 -27.97 -24.22
C THR A 204 -23.07 -27.44 -25.36
N TRP A 205 -24.13 -26.72 -25.00
CA TRP A 205 -25.05 -26.05 -25.91
C TRP A 205 -25.24 -24.60 -25.44
N ARG A 206 -25.53 -23.69 -26.36
CA ARG A 206 -25.90 -22.31 -26.03
C ARG A 206 -27.39 -22.10 -26.29
N LEU A 207 -28.09 -21.53 -25.31
CA LEU A 207 -29.50 -21.15 -25.36
C LEU A 207 -29.60 -19.67 -25.69
N THR A 208 -29.90 -19.37 -26.96
CA THR A 208 -30.23 -18.03 -27.42
C THR A 208 -31.72 -17.77 -27.26
N GLY A 209 -32.17 -16.51 -27.40
CA GLY A 209 -33.60 -16.19 -27.39
C GLY A 209 -34.27 -16.19 -26.01
N THR A 210 -33.51 -15.89 -24.95
CA THR A 210 -34.01 -15.74 -23.57
C THR A 210 -34.44 -14.30 -23.22
N GLY A 211 -34.22 -13.34 -24.12
CA GLY A 211 -34.81 -11.99 -24.04
C GLY A 211 -36.34 -12.02 -24.13
N SER A 212 -36.98 -10.92 -23.75
CA SER A 212 -38.45 -10.85 -23.74
C SER A 212 -39.03 -10.84 -25.16
N GLY A 213 -40.06 -11.65 -25.42
CA GLY A 213 -40.65 -11.82 -26.75
C GLY A 213 -39.80 -12.61 -27.75
N ALA A 214 -38.64 -13.13 -27.34
CA ALA A 214 -37.76 -13.92 -28.21
C ALA A 214 -38.12 -15.42 -28.21
N THR A 215 -37.79 -16.10 -29.31
CA THR A 215 -37.96 -17.56 -29.44
C THR A 215 -36.69 -18.27 -29.01
N PRO A 216 -36.73 -19.18 -28.01
CA PRO A 216 -35.54 -19.89 -27.54
C PRO A 216 -35.02 -20.89 -28.59
N MET A 217 -33.71 -20.89 -28.84
CA MET A 217 -33.03 -21.81 -29.77
C MET A 217 -31.73 -22.35 -29.18
N LEU A 218 -31.25 -23.50 -29.69
CA LEU A 218 -29.96 -24.08 -29.28
C LEU A 218 -28.90 -23.99 -30.38
N THR A 219 -27.65 -23.67 -30.02
CA THR A 219 -26.48 -23.77 -30.91
C THR A 219 -25.35 -24.59 -30.27
N ARG A 220 -24.42 -25.10 -31.09
CA ARG A 220 -23.23 -25.87 -30.69
C ARG A 220 -21.90 -25.08 -30.72
N GLY A 221 -21.94 -23.76 -30.96
CA GLY A 221 -20.75 -22.92 -31.14
C GLY A 221 -21.08 -21.44 -31.04
N ARG A 222 -20.18 -20.53 -31.49
CA ARG A 222 -20.58 -19.12 -31.76
C ARG A 222 -21.28 -19.01 -33.11
N SER A 223 -20.77 -19.70 -34.13
CA SER A 223 -21.26 -19.76 -35.51
C SER A 223 -22.08 -21.03 -35.82
N GLY A 224 -22.50 -21.78 -34.81
CA GLY A 224 -23.23 -23.04 -35.02
C GLY A 224 -24.68 -22.81 -35.42
N ALA A 225 -25.15 -23.49 -36.46
CA ALA A 225 -26.53 -23.38 -36.95
C ALA A 225 -27.57 -23.61 -35.83
N PRO A 226 -28.65 -22.79 -35.77
CA PRO A 226 -29.64 -22.88 -34.71
C PRO A 226 -30.54 -24.11 -34.86
N ARG A 227 -30.86 -24.72 -33.73
CA ARG A 227 -31.62 -25.96 -33.59
C ARG A 227 -32.81 -25.79 -32.66
N ASN A 228 -33.81 -26.65 -32.83
CA ASN A 228 -34.98 -26.66 -31.98
C ASN A 228 -34.61 -27.19 -30.59
N PRO A 229 -34.87 -26.47 -29.48
CA PRO A 229 -34.51 -26.93 -28.14
C PRO A 229 -35.10 -28.30 -27.76
N LEU A 230 -36.22 -28.69 -28.37
CA LEU A 230 -36.86 -29.98 -28.14
C LEU A 230 -36.00 -31.18 -28.61
N GLU A 231 -35.08 -30.99 -29.57
CA GLU A 231 -34.10 -32.00 -30.02
C GLU A 231 -33.20 -32.54 -28.90
N LEU A 232 -33.05 -31.80 -27.79
CA LEU A 232 -32.15 -32.16 -26.69
C LEU A 232 -32.70 -33.31 -25.81
N ALA A 233 -34.02 -33.52 -25.83
CA ALA A 233 -34.69 -34.55 -25.03
C ALA A 233 -34.22 -35.95 -25.47
N ASP A 234 -33.89 -36.78 -24.49
CA ASP A 234 -33.58 -38.20 -24.68
C ASP A 234 -34.71 -39.06 -24.08
N PRO A 235 -35.54 -39.72 -24.92
CA PRO A 235 -36.60 -40.61 -24.45
C PRO A 235 -36.12 -41.82 -23.64
N ALA A 236 -34.84 -42.22 -23.75
CA ALA A 236 -34.28 -43.30 -22.94
C ALA A 236 -34.02 -42.88 -21.47
N GLY A 237 -34.12 -41.59 -21.15
CA GLY A 237 -33.90 -41.05 -19.80
C GLY A 237 -32.44 -41.12 -19.31
N ARG A 238 -31.48 -41.39 -20.21
CA ARG A 238 -30.05 -41.54 -19.92
C ARG A 238 -29.28 -40.22 -20.03
N ARG A 239 -29.97 -39.08 -20.03
CA ARG A 239 -29.40 -37.74 -20.05
C ARG A 239 -29.85 -36.89 -18.86
N LEU A 240 -28.88 -36.24 -18.23
CA LEU A 240 -29.08 -35.10 -17.34
C LEU A 240 -28.94 -33.80 -18.16
N ILE A 241 -29.87 -32.86 -17.99
CA ILE A 241 -29.85 -31.53 -18.60
C ILE A 241 -29.63 -30.51 -17.48
N LEU A 242 -28.52 -29.77 -17.52
CA LEU A 242 -28.23 -28.67 -16.61
C LEU A 242 -28.27 -27.35 -17.37
N VAL A 243 -29.21 -26.47 -17.01
CA VAL A 243 -29.37 -25.15 -17.63
C VAL A 243 -28.66 -24.10 -16.78
N LEU A 244 -27.52 -23.63 -17.26
CA LEU A 244 -26.65 -22.64 -16.62
C LEU A 244 -27.08 -21.23 -17.03
N SER A 245 -27.61 -20.46 -16.06
CA SER A 245 -28.17 -19.11 -16.28
C SER A 245 -28.15 -18.32 -14.96
N ASP A 246 -28.22 -16.99 -15.02
CA ASP A 246 -28.56 -16.15 -13.86
C ASP A 246 -30.09 -16.02 -13.65
N THR A 247 -30.88 -16.44 -14.64
CA THR A 247 -32.34 -16.28 -14.75
C THR A 247 -32.83 -14.82 -14.75
N VAL A 248 -31.97 -13.86 -15.09
CA VAL A 248 -32.30 -12.42 -15.14
C VAL A 248 -33.07 -12.04 -16.41
N ALA A 249 -32.87 -12.77 -17.51
CA ALA A 249 -33.50 -12.49 -18.80
C ALA A 249 -35.04 -12.62 -18.74
N GLY A 250 -35.76 -11.69 -19.38
CA GLY A 250 -37.22 -11.57 -19.28
C GLY A 250 -37.99 -12.84 -19.72
N GLY A 251 -37.50 -13.52 -20.76
CA GLY A 251 -38.11 -14.72 -21.33
C GLY A 251 -38.23 -15.91 -20.37
N TRP A 252 -37.51 -15.92 -19.24
CA TRP A 252 -37.73 -16.92 -18.18
C TRP A 252 -39.14 -16.88 -17.57
N ARG A 253 -39.82 -15.73 -17.63
CA ARG A 253 -41.24 -15.60 -17.25
C ARG A 253 -42.21 -16.11 -18.32
N GLU A 254 -41.76 -16.27 -19.55
CA GLU A 254 -42.61 -16.47 -20.71
C GLU A 254 -42.89 -17.94 -20.99
N ALA A 255 -44.02 -18.20 -21.65
CA ALA A 255 -44.48 -19.56 -21.97
C ALA A 255 -43.54 -20.30 -22.93
N SER A 256 -42.68 -19.58 -23.67
CA SER A 256 -41.67 -20.09 -24.60
C SER A 256 -40.59 -20.89 -23.87
N VAL A 257 -39.79 -20.24 -23.00
CA VAL A 257 -38.73 -20.89 -22.21
C VAL A 257 -39.31 -21.93 -21.26
N GLN A 258 -40.44 -21.61 -20.60
CA GLN A 258 -41.11 -22.58 -19.72
C GLN A 258 -41.64 -23.80 -20.47
N GLY A 259 -42.11 -23.65 -21.71
CA GLY A 259 -42.54 -24.75 -22.57
C GLY A 259 -41.41 -25.74 -22.87
N VAL A 260 -40.23 -25.21 -23.22
CA VAL A 260 -39.00 -26.01 -23.41
C VAL A 260 -38.65 -26.78 -22.13
N LEU A 261 -38.66 -26.11 -20.97
CA LEU A 261 -38.39 -26.75 -19.68
C LEU A 261 -39.41 -27.85 -19.34
N ARG A 262 -40.72 -27.64 -19.57
CA ARG A 262 -41.76 -28.68 -19.36
C ARG A 262 -41.51 -29.92 -20.23
N HIS A 263 -41.09 -29.72 -21.48
CA HIS A 263 -40.81 -30.80 -22.41
C HIS A 263 -39.59 -31.62 -21.96
N TRP A 264 -38.46 -30.96 -21.63
CA TRP A 264 -37.27 -31.64 -21.11
C TRP A 264 -37.57 -32.40 -19.81
N CYS A 265 -38.28 -31.78 -18.86
CA CYS A 265 -38.67 -32.43 -17.59
C CYS A 265 -39.54 -33.68 -17.76
N THR A 266 -40.20 -33.85 -18.90
CA THR A 266 -41.05 -35.02 -19.17
C THR A 266 -40.24 -36.27 -19.49
N HIS A 267 -39.06 -36.12 -20.11
CA HIS A 267 -38.22 -37.23 -20.56
C HIS A 267 -36.94 -37.39 -19.74
N ASN A 268 -36.37 -36.29 -19.21
CA ASN A 268 -35.04 -36.26 -18.62
C ASN A 268 -35.02 -35.67 -17.21
N ALA A 269 -33.94 -35.96 -16.48
CA ALA A 269 -33.60 -35.19 -15.30
C ALA A 269 -33.11 -33.80 -15.75
N VAL A 270 -33.76 -32.75 -15.26
CA VAL A 270 -33.49 -31.34 -15.60
C VAL A 270 -33.33 -30.53 -14.33
N ALA A 271 -32.37 -29.62 -14.31
CA ALA A 271 -32.22 -28.59 -13.29
C ALA A 271 -31.71 -27.27 -13.89
N VAL A 272 -32.05 -26.16 -13.25
CA VAL A 272 -31.39 -24.87 -13.47
C VAL A 272 -30.22 -24.79 -12.49
N LEU A 273 -29.01 -24.66 -13.04
CA LEU A 273 -27.80 -24.38 -12.28
C LEU A 273 -27.61 -22.87 -12.29
N ASN A 274 -28.04 -22.19 -11.23
CA ASN A 274 -28.01 -20.73 -11.21
C ASN A 274 -26.61 -20.23 -10.81
N VAL A 275 -26.04 -19.33 -11.62
CA VAL A 275 -24.71 -18.72 -11.36
C VAL A 275 -24.74 -17.71 -10.22
N LEU A 276 -25.89 -17.09 -9.96
CA LEU A 276 -26.09 -16.23 -8.80
C LEU A 276 -26.10 -17.05 -7.50
N PRO A 277 -25.49 -16.54 -6.41
CA PRO A 277 -25.68 -17.08 -5.06
C PRO A 277 -27.16 -17.21 -4.67
N GLU A 278 -27.49 -18.19 -3.83
CA GLU A 278 -28.90 -18.47 -3.45
C GLU A 278 -29.60 -17.25 -2.78
N ARG A 279 -28.81 -16.35 -2.18
CA ARG A 279 -29.25 -15.06 -1.59
C ARG A 279 -29.73 -14.02 -2.62
N LEU A 280 -29.32 -14.13 -3.89
CA LEU A 280 -29.64 -13.17 -4.96
C LEU A 280 -30.72 -13.65 -5.94
N TRP A 281 -31.26 -14.87 -5.80
CA TRP A 281 -32.30 -15.41 -6.70
C TRP A 281 -33.63 -14.63 -6.67
N THR A 282 -33.78 -13.67 -5.76
CA THR A 282 -34.87 -12.68 -5.77
C THR A 282 -34.67 -11.55 -6.78
N ARG A 283 -33.45 -11.36 -7.33
CA ARG A 283 -33.13 -10.40 -8.40
C ARG A 283 -33.33 -10.97 -9.82
N GLY A 284 -33.51 -12.29 -9.96
CA GLY A 284 -33.83 -12.93 -11.23
C GLY A 284 -35.26 -12.61 -11.71
N ALA A 285 -35.54 -12.81 -12.99
CA ALA A 285 -36.86 -12.62 -13.56
C ALA A 285 -37.90 -13.57 -12.94
N VAL A 286 -37.49 -14.78 -12.58
CA VAL A 286 -38.32 -15.80 -11.92
C VAL A 286 -37.78 -16.14 -10.54
N ARG A 287 -38.66 -16.18 -9.53
CA ARG A 287 -38.29 -16.44 -8.12
C ARG A 287 -38.45 -17.93 -7.78
N PRO A 288 -37.36 -18.66 -7.40
CA PRO A 288 -37.46 -20.03 -6.94
C PRO A 288 -38.22 -20.15 -5.59
N VAL A 289 -38.98 -21.23 -5.41
CA VAL A 289 -39.76 -21.51 -4.20
C VAL A 289 -39.41 -22.89 -3.60
N PRO A 290 -39.43 -23.07 -2.26
CA PRO A 290 -38.90 -24.28 -1.62
C PRO A 290 -39.89 -25.48 -1.63
N PHE A 291 -39.49 -26.55 -2.29
CA PHE A 291 -40.16 -27.85 -2.29
C PHE A 291 -39.31 -28.93 -1.60
N ALA A 292 -39.98 -29.91 -1.00
CA ALA A 292 -39.38 -31.22 -0.75
C ALA A 292 -39.61 -32.08 -2.00
N VAL A 293 -38.54 -32.66 -2.54
CA VAL A 293 -38.58 -33.53 -3.73
C VAL A 293 -37.89 -34.86 -3.46
N ARG A 294 -38.28 -35.90 -4.21
CA ARG A 294 -37.77 -37.26 -4.10
C ARG A 294 -37.88 -38.00 -5.43
N ALA A 295 -36.80 -38.66 -5.85
CA ALA A 295 -36.81 -39.60 -6.96
C ALA A 295 -36.65 -41.03 -6.42
N ASP A 296 -37.38 -41.96 -7.01
CA ASP A 296 -37.44 -43.38 -6.65
C ASP A 296 -36.55 -44.28 -7.55
N ARG A 297 -36.08 -43.75 -8.68
CA ARG A 297 -35.20 -44.41 -9.65
C ARG A 297 -34.07 -43.48 -10.12
N PRO A 298 -32.88 -43.99 -10.46
CA PRO A 298 -31.80 -43.17 -11.03
C PRO A 298 -32.23 -42.49 -12.35
N ALA A 299 -31.81 -41.25 -12.55
CA ALA A 299 -32.16 -40.38 -13.68
C ALA A 299 -33.67 -40.30 -13.98
N ALA A 300 -34.52 -40.45 -12.96
CA ALA A 300 -35.96 -40.19 -13.09
C ALA A 300 -36.20 -38.83 -13.75
N ALA A 301 -37.07 -38.77 -14.75
CA ALA A 301 -37.46 -37.51 -15.38
C ALA A 301 -38.07 -36.57 -14.32
N THR A 302 -37.69 -35.29 -14.30
CA THR A 302 -38.05 -34.37 -13.20
C THR A 302 -39.56 -34.28 -12.95
N ARG A 303 -40.38 -34.41 -14.00
CA ARG A 303 -41.85 -34.45 -13.93
C ARG A 303 -42.40 -35.66 -13.18
N SER A 304 -41.64 -36.75 -13.08
CA SER A 304 -41.99 -37.95 -12.32
C SER A 304 -41.52 -37.93 -10.85
N TRP A 305 -40.80 -36.89 -10.42
CA TRP A 305 -40.36 -36.79 -9.02
C TRP A 305 -41.54 -36.52 -8.08
N GLN A 306 -41.55 -37.23 -6.95
CA GLN A 306 -42.51 -37.03 -5.88
C GLN A 306 -42.19 -35.70 -5.20
N ARG A 307 -43.21 -34.86 -4.96
CA ARG A 307 -43.04 -33.44 -4.58
C ARG A 307 -44.08 -32.97 -3.57
N ALA A 308 -43.62 -32.25 -2.54
CA ALA A 308 -44.45 -31.65 -1.50
C ALA A 308 -44.02 -30.19 -1.23
N ALA A 309 -45.00 -29.27 -1.15
CA ALA A 309 -44.74 -27.87 -0.85
C ALA A 309 -44.37 -27.69 0.64
N THR A 310 -43.37 -26.87 0.95
CA THR A 310 -42.86 -26.74 2.34
C THR A 310 -43.59 -25.69 3.20
N ALA A 311 -44.68 -25.09 2.70
CA ALA A 311 -45.43 -24.03 3.39
C ALA A 311 -46.79 -24.52 3.90
N ARG A 312 -47.11 -24.31 5.18
CA ARG A 312 -48.40 -24.64 5.81
C ARG A 312 -49.51 -23.61 5.45
N ARG A 313 -50.06 -23.63 4.24
CA ARG A 313 -51.39 -23.03 3.96
C ARG A 313 -52.18 -23.86 2.93
N SER A 314 -53.51 -23.76 3.02
CA SER A 314 -54.54 -24.41 2.19
C SER A 314 -54.76 -25.93 2.40
N ARG A 315 -55.84 -26.27 3.12
CA ARG A 315 -56.63 -27.50 2.91
C ARG A 315 -57.63 -27.23 1.78
N ALA A 316 -57.26 -27.45 0.51
CA ALA A 316 -58.23 -27.33 -0.60
C ALA A 316 -57.90 -28.22 -1.82
N GLY A 317 -58.70 -29.28 -2.00
CA GLY A 317 -58.85 -30.00 -3.28
C GLY A 317 -57.69 -30.90 -3.74
N ARG A 318 -58.03 -31.94 -4.52
CA ARG A 318 -57.07 -32.78 -5.26
C ARG A 318 -56.56 -32.07 -6.54
N ARG A 319 -56.06 -30.83 -6.44
CA ARG A 319 -55.36 -30.20 -7.59
C ARG A 319 -54.00 -30.88 -7.79
N ARG A 320 -53.67 -31.21 -9.05
CA ARG A 320 -52.39 -31.82 -9.44
C ARG A 320 -51.25 -30.88 -9.02
N ALA A 321 -50.26 -31.40 -8.30
CA ALA A 321 -49.12 -30.58 -7.85
C ALA A 321 -48.42 -29.93 -9.06
N PRO A 322 -48.05 -28.64 -8.99
CA PRO A 322 -47.52 -27.88 -10.12
C PRO A 322 -46.26 -28.53 -10.72
N ASP A 323 -46.06 -28.41 -12.03
CA ASP A 323 -44.82 -28.88 -12.66
C ASP A 323 -43.67 -27.93 -12.33
N VAL A 324 -42.52 -28.49 -11.94
CA VAL A 324 -41.43 -27.75 -11.28
C VAL A 324 -40.05 -28.18 -11.80
N VAL A 325 -39.10 -27.24 -11.80
CA VAL A 325 -37.68 -27.48 -12.12
C VAL A 325 -36.85 -27.11 -10.90
N PRO A 326 -35.98 -28.00 -10.37
CA PRO A 326 -35.08 -27.66 -9.27
C PRO A 326 -34.07 -26.59 -9.71
N VAL A 327 -33.80 -25.65 -8.80
CA VAL A 327 -32.76 -24.62 -8.91
C VAL A 327 -31.72 -24.87 -7.83
N VAL A 328 -30.45 -24.91 -8.23
CA VAL A 328 -29.30 -25.07 -7.33
C VAL A 328 -28.18 -24.11 -7.73
N GLY A 329 -27.41 -23.61 -6.76
CA GLY A 329 -26.21 -22.82 -7.06
C GLY A 329 -25.06 -23.69 -7.58
N VAL A 330 -24.07 -23.06 -8.21
CA VAL A 330 -22.82 -23.70 -8.67
C VAL A 330 -21.99 -24.31 -7.51
N ALA A 331 -22.20 -23.84 -6.28
CA ALA A 331 -21.51 -24.31 -5.08
C ALA A 331 -21.61 -25.86 -4.89
N PRO A 332 -20.51 -26.55 -4.51
CA PRO A 332 -20.48 -28.02 -4.39
C PRO A 332 -21.58 -28.62 -3.52
N GLY A 333 -21.96 -27.96 -2.42
CA GLY A 333 -23.04 -28.41 -1.53
C GLY A 333 -24.43 -28.35 -2.18
N SER A 334 -24.68 -27.37 -3.06
CA SER A 334 -25.94 -27.23 -3.81
C SER A 334 -26.02 -28.24 -4.95
N LEU A 335 -24.94 -28.41 -5.71
CA LEU A 335 -24.82 -29.46 -6.72
C LEU A 335 -24.99 -30.87 -6.09
N ALA A 336 -24.35 -31.14 -4.94
CA ALA A 336 -24.50 -32.41 -4.23
C ALA A 336 -25.95 -32.68 -3.76
N ARG A 337 -26.73 -31.65 -3.40
CA ARG A 337 -28.16 -31.79 -3.07
C ARG A 337 -28.96 -32.28 -4.28
N LEU A 338 -28.74 -31.70 -5.47
CA LEU A 338 -29.36 -32.13 -6.73
C LEU A 338 -28.92 -33.54 -7.14
N VAL A 339 -27.60 -33.77 -7.21
CA VAL A 339 -27.00 -35.03 -7.70
C VAL A 339 -27.49 -36.24 -6.93
N ARG A 340 -27.71 -36.11 -5.61
CA ARG A 340 -28.27 -37.18 -4.77
C ARG A 340 -29.74 -37.51 -5.10
N VAL A 341 -30.55 -36.54 -5.55
CA VAL A 341 -31.89 -36.82 -6.10
C VAL A 341 -31.76 -37.54 -7.44
N VAL A 342 -30.93 -37.05 -8.36
CA VAL A 342 -30.70 -37.67 -9.69
C VAL A 342 -30.15 -39.10 -9.57
N SER A 343 -29.43 -39.41 -8.49
CA SER A 343 -28.94 -40.76 -8.15
C SER A 343 -30.04 -41.76 -7.79
N GLY A 344 -31.29 -41.30 -7.61
CA GLY A 344 -32.41 -42.15 -7.16
C GLY A 344 -32.22 -42.71 -5.76
N ASP A 345 -31.69 -41.92 -4.81
CA ASP A 345 -31.41 -42.40 -3.45
C ASP A 345 -32.66 -42.64 -2.58
N GLY A 346 -33.86 -42.39 -3.13
CA GLY A 346 -35.14 -42.63 -2.48
C GLY A 346 -35.48 -41.67 -1.32
N ARG A 347 -34.63 -40.69 -1.00
CA ARG A 347 -34.79 -39.81 0.17
C ARG A 347 -35.43 -38.47 -0.21
N TRP A 348 -36.26 -37.93 0.69
CA TRP A 348 -36.79 -36.57 0.57
C TRP A 348 -35.68 -35.54 0.77
N ARG A 349 -35.59 -34.57 -0.14
CA ARG A 349 -34.56 -33.51 -0.14
C ARG A 349 -35.22 -32.15 -0.40
N ARG A 350 -34.86 -31.12 0.38
CA ARG A 350 -35.37 -29.76 0.20
C ARG A 350 -34.53 -29.03 -0.86
N LEU A 351 -35.17 -28.64 -1.95
CA LEU A 351 -34.58 -27.83 -3.03
C LEU A 351 -35.46 -26.59 -3.27
N ALA A 352 -34.85 -25.52 -3.78
CA ALA A 352 -35.62 -24.47 -4.42
C ALA A 352 -36.04 -24.95 -5.82
N CYS A 353 -37.20 -24.53 -6.31
CA CYS A 353 -37.68 -24.89 -7.63
C CYS A 353 -38.37 -23.70 -8.32
N LEU A 354 -38.22 -23.58 -9.64
CA LEU A 354 -39.14 -22.80 -10.46
C LEU A 354 -40.47 -23.57 -10.59
N ARG A 355 -41.59 -22.84 -10.64
CA ARG A 355 -42.88 -23.37 -11.10
C ARG A 355 -43.00 -23.11 -12.60
N LEU A 356 -43.52 -24.08 -13.35
CA LEU A 356 -43.76 -23.99 -14.80
C LEU A 356 -45.26 -23.89 -15.13
N ASP A 357 -46.07 -23.41 -14.20
CA ASP A 357 -47.52 -23.34 -14.34
C ASP A 357 -47.92 -22.42 -15.51
N ALA A 358 -49.05 -22.71 -16.15
CA ALA A 358 -49.61 -21.87 -17.20
C ALA A 358 -50.65 -20.91 -16.59
N GLU A 359 -50.67 -19.69 -17.16
CA GLU A 359 -51.50 -18.53 -16.82
C GLU A 359 -51.25 -17.86 -15.45
N PRO A 360 -51.17 -16.52 -15.40
CA PRO A 360 -51.34 -15.76 -14.17
C PRO A 360 -52.82 -15.71 -13.80
N ASP A 361 -53.15 -15.97 -12.53
CA ASP A 361 -54.51 -15.87 -12.01
C ASP A 361 -54.95 -14.39 -11.98
N PRO A 362 -55.96 -13.95 -12.75
CA PRO A 362 -56.37 -12.54 -12.78
C PRO A 362 -57.10 -12.08 -11.51
N GLY A 363 -57.38 -12.99 -10.56
CA GLY A 363 -58.34 -12.78 -9.49
C GLY A 363 -57.78 -12.44 -8.10
N THR A 364 -56.47 -12.26 -7.91
CA THR A 364 -55.88 -12.00 -6.57
C THR A 364 -55.29 -10.59 -6.42
N ASP A 365 -56.09 -9.56 -6.67
CA ASP A 365 -55.84 -8.23 -6.10
C ASP A 365 -56.72 -8.01 -4.87
N THR A 366 -56.12 -8.07 -3.68
CA THR A 366 -56.80 -7.74 -2.41
C THR A 366 -55.78 -7.42 -1.30
N GLY A 367 -55.20 -6.22 -1.36
CA GLY A 367 -54.99 -5.44 -0.15
C GLY A 367 -53.86 -5.82 0.82
N MET A 368 -52.63 -6.03 0.33
CA MET A 368 -51.44 -5.42 0.95
C MET A 368 -50.17 -5.60 0.12
N GLY A 369 -49.45 -4.49 -0.12
CA GLY A 369 -48.10 -4.52 -0.70
C GLY A 369 -48.06 -4.81 -2.20
N THR A 370 -48.52 -3.86 -3.02
CA THR A 370 -48.22 -3.83 -4.46
C THR A 370 -46.70 -3.70 -4.67
N ALA A 371 -46.03 -4.85 -4.80
CA ALA A 371 -44.61 -4.92 -5.12
C ALA A 371 -44.40 -4.41 -6.55
N ARG A 372 -44.20 -3.08 -6.65
CA ARG A 372 -44.12 -2.30 -7.90
C ARG A 372 -43.44 -3.08 -9.02
N VAL A 373 -44.12 -3.12 -10.16
CA VAL A 373 -43.42 -3.19 -11.46
C VAL A 373 -42.36 -2.10 -11.41
N ARG A 374 -41.08 -2.46 -11.55
CA ARG A 374 -40.02 -1.48 -11.70
C ARG A 374 -40.06 -0.97 -13.14
N GLU A 375 -41.06 -0.12 -13.39
CA GLU A 375 -41.09 0.78 -14.53
C GLU A 375 -39.73 1.49 -14.63
N ALA A 376 -39.38 1.91 -15.84
CA ALA A 376 -38.32 2.90 -15.98
C ALA A 376 -38.77 4.16 -15.22
N LEU A 377 -38.11 4.47 -14.10
CA LEU A 377 -38.29 5.75 -13.44
C LEU A 377 -38.01 6.87 -14.46
N PRO A 378 -38.70 8.03 -14.37
CA PRO A 378 -38.45 9.16 -15.26
C PRO A 378 -36.95 9.49 -15.32
N ALA A 379 -36.45 9.84 -16.50
CA ALA A 379 -35.04 10.13 -16.75
C ALA A 379 -34.60 11.48 -16.16
N GLY A 380 -34.71 11.63 -14.84
CA GLY A 380 -34.04 12.66 -14.07
C GLY A 380 -32.57 12.26 -13.80
N PRO A 381 -31.63 13.21 -13.77
CA PRO A 381 -30.24 12.93 -13.44
C PRO A 381 -30.11 12.63 -11.93
N HIS A 382 -30.20 11.34 -11.57
CA HIS A 382 -29.78 10.88 -10.24
C HIS A 382 -28.31 11.24 -10.00
N SER A 383 -28.00 11.80 -8.83
CA SER A 383 -26.61 12.04 -8.45
C SER A 383 -25.86 10.72 -8.28
N ALA A 384 -24.56 10.71 -8.61
CA ALA A 384 -23.72 9.53 -8.45
C ALA A 384 -23.66 9.03 -6.99
N LEU A 385 -23.83 9.95 -6.02
CA LEU A 385 -23.89 9.63 -4.60
C LEU A 385 -25.13 8.79 -4.25
N GLU A 386 -26.33 9.18 -4.69
CA GLU A 386 -27.57 8.39 -4.49
C GLU A 386 -27.44 6.96 -5.04
N VAL A 387 -26.74 6.79 -6.17
CA VAL A 387 -26.52 5.48 -6.79
C VAL A 387 -25.61 4.62 -5.91
N VAL A 388 -24.52 5.20 -5.38
CA VAL A 388 -23.61 4.52 -4.44
C VAL A 388 -24.27 4.22 -3.10
N GLU A 389 -25.07 5.13 -2.54
CA GLU A 389 -25.80 4.92 -1.29
C GLU A 389 -26.87 3.82 -1.42
N ARG A 390 -27.65 3.84 -2.51
CA ARG A 390 -28.65 2.80 -2.83
C ARG A 390 -28.02 1.42 -3.02
N PHE A 391 -26.81 1.38 -3.58
CA PHE A 391 -26.00 0.17 -3.64
C PHE A 391 -25.53 -0.27 -2.24
N ARG A 392 -24.93 0.63 -1.43
CA ARG A 392 -24.48 0.34 -0.05
C ARG A 392 -25.61 -0.17 0.84
N ALA A 393 -26.82 0.38 0.69
CA ALA A 393 -28.02 -0.06 1.41
C ALA A 393 -28.55 -1.46 1.00
N SER A 394 -28.01 -2.08 -0.06
CA SER A 394 -28.55 -3.33 -0.63
C SER A 394 -27.50 -4.37 -1.06
N ALA A 395 -26.22 -4.12 -0.81
CA ALA A 395 -25.10 -5.00 -1.13
C ALA A 395 -24.29 -5.39 0.13
N SER A 396 -23.72 -6.60 0.14
CA SER A 396 -22.88 -7.08 1.25
C SER A 396 -21.61 -6.22 1.45
N PRO A 397 -21.05 -6.15 2.68
CA PRO A 397 -19.81 -5.40 2.93
C PRO A 397 -18.66 -5.79 2.01
N THR A 398 -18.49 -7.08 1.72
CA THR A 398 -17.49 -7.60 0.77
C THR A 398 -17.73 -7.11 -0.67
N ALA A 399 -18.98 -7.00 -1.11
CA ALA A 399 -19.31 -6.41 -2.41
C ALA A 399 -19.07 -4.89 -2.44
N GLN A 400 -19.27 -4.18 -1.31
CA GLN A 400 -18.97 -2.76 -1.20
C GLN A 400 -17.45 -2.50 -1.27
N GLN A 401 -16.65 -3.28 -0.56
CA GLN A 401 -15.18 -3.27 -0.65
C GLN A 401 -14.69 -3.62 -2.06
N LEU A 402 -15.29 -4.63 -2.70
CA LEU A 402 -14.96 -5.00 -4.07
C LEU A 402 -15.27 -3.86 -5.05
N ALA A 403 -16.42 -3.20 -4.94
CA ALA A 403 -16.75 -2.03 -5.76
C ALA A 403 -15.72 -0.89 -5.61
N ALA A 404 -15.24 -0.64 -4.39
CA ALA A 404 -14.21 0.36 -4.12
C ALA A 404 -12.87 0.02 -4.78
N HIS A 405 -12.39 -1.22 -4.66
CA HIS A 405 -11.16 -1.66 -5.33
C HIS A 405 -11.29 -1.67 -6.85
N LEU A 406 -12.47 -2.03 -7.39
CA LEU A 406 -12.75 -1.99 -8.82
C LEU A 406 -12.79 -0.55 -9.38
N ALA A 407 -13.17 0.45 -8.57
CA ALA A 407 -13.08 1.85 -8.95
C ALA A 407 -11.64 2.33 -9.20
N ALA A 408 -10.62 1.62 -8.70
CA ALA A 408 -9.21 1.94 -8.88
C ALA A 408 -8.57 1.38 -10.19
N VAL A 409 -9.26 0.48 -10.93
CA VAL A 409 -8.71 -0.25 -12.10
C VAL A 409 -9.58 -0.13 -13.37
N PRO A 410 -9.04 -0.48 -14.55
CA PRO A 410 -9.84 -0.86 -15.72
C PRO A 410 -10.81 -2.00 -15.37
N LEU A 411 -12.02 -1.95 -15.92
CA LEU A 411 -13.06 -2.96 -15.67
C LEU A 411 -13.14 -3.95 -16.84
N THR A 412 -12.11 -4.76 -17.03
CA THR A 412 -12.20 -5.95 -17.89
C THR A 412 -12.39 -7.19 -17.02
N LEU A 413 -13.14 -8.20 -17.49
CA LEU A 413 -13.46 -9.38 -16.67
C LEU A 413 -12.22 -10.10 -16.08
N PRO A 414 -11.08 -10.25 -16.80
CA PRO A 414 -9.86 -10.80 -16.23
C PRO A 414 -9.27 -9.94 -15.10
N VAL A 415 -9.26 -8.61 -15.25
CA VAL A 415 -8.75 -7.68 -14.23
C VAL A 415 -9.67 -7.64 -13.01
N MET A 416 -10.99 -7.69 -13.22
CA MET A 416 -11.98 -7.78 -12.15
C MET A 416 -11.81 -9.06 -11.31
N ASN A 417 -11.53 -10.20 -11.95
CA ASN A 417 -11.22 -11.45 -11.24
C ASN A 417 -9.83 -11.45 -10.59
N LEU A 418 -8.82 -10.79 -11.17
CA LEU A 418 -7.51 -10.59 -10.54
C LEU A 418 -7.63 -9.77 -9.26
N VAL A 419 -8.32 -8.63 -9.28
CA VAL A 419 -8.58 -7.78 -8.10
C VAL A 419 -9.34 -8.55 -7.02
N ARG A 420 -10.38 -9.30 -7.41
CA ARG A 420 -11.13 -10.19 -6.51
C ARG A 420 -10.21 -11.16 -5.78
N ARG A 421 -9.35 -11.89 -6.50
CA ARG A 421 -8.44 -12.90 -5.92
C ARG A 421 -7.23 -12.33 -5.16
N SER A 422 -6.70 -11.18 -5.56
CA SER A 422 -5.47 -10.63 -4.97
C SER A 422 -5.71 -9.90 -3.65
N LEU A 423 -6.84 -9.19 -3.52
CA LEU A 423 -7.17 -8.32 -2.39
C LEU A 423 -8.19 -8.93 -1.43
N LEU A 424 -9.22 -9.61 -1.95
CA LEU A 424 -10.33 -10.14 -1.16
C LEU A 424 -10.41 -11.68 -1.32
N ARG A 425 -9.44 -12.40 -0.76
CA ARG A 425 -9.25 -13.85 -1.00
C ARG A 425 -10.52 -14.69 -0.78
N ASP A 426 -11.27 -14.38 0.26
CA ASP A 426 -12.51 -15.09 0.65
C ASP A 426 -13.75 -14.64 -0.13
N SER A 427 -13.61 -13.71 -1.09
CA SER A 427 -14.73 -13.22 -1.89
C SER A 427 -15.11 -14.19 -3.02
N GLU A 428 -16.22 -14.90 -2.80
CA GLU A 428 -16.93 -15.67 -3.82
C GLU A 428 -17.15 -14.83 -5.10
N HIS A 429 -17.24 -15.49 -6.26
CA HIS A 429 -17.66 -14.86 -7.53
C HIS A 429 -19.02 -14.13 -7.40
N GLY A 430 -19.86 -14.55 -6.47
CA GLY A 430 -21.13 -13.92 -6.12
C GLY A 430 -21.05 -12.44 -5.72
N HIS A 431 -19.94 -11.99 -5.13
CA HIS A 431 -19.76 -10.58 -4.77
C HIS A 431 -19.60 -9.69 -6.00
N LEU A 432 -18.99 -10.21 -7.07
CA LEU A 432 -18.87 -9.50 -8.35
C LEU A 432 -20.26 -9.29 -8.99
N ALA A 433 -21.16 -10.25 -8.81
CA ALA A 433 -22.55 -10.14 -9.25
C ALA A 433 -23.36 -9.15 -8.41
N GLU A 434 -23.07 -8.99 -7.11
CA GLU A 434 -23.70 -7.95 -6.29
C GLU A 434 -23.31 -6.55 -6.75
N VAL A 435 -22.04 -6.33 -7.14
CA VAL A 435 -21.55 -5.08 -7.76
C VAL A 435 -22.27 -4.82 -9.09
N ALA A 436 -22.24 -5.79 -10.01
CA ALA A 436 -22.79 -5.62 -11.35
C ALA A 436 -24.33 -5.46 -11.36
N LEU A 437 -25.05 -6.32 -10.64
CA LEU A 437 -26.50 -6.19 -10.43
C LEU A 437 -26.87 -5.16 -9.35
N GLY A 438 -25.89 -4.38 -8.87
CA GLY A 438 -26.08 -3.28 -7.93
C GLY A 438 -26.56 -1.99 -8.59
N GLY A 439 -26.50 -1.90 -9.92
CA GLY A 439 -26.85 -0.69 -10.67
C GLY A 439 -25.74 0.36 -10.70
N LEU A 440 -24.48 -0.04 -10.47
CA LEU A 440 -23.30 0.83 -10.53
C LEU A 440 -22.75 0.99 -11.95
N PHE A 441 -22.96 0.00 -12.81
CA PHE A 441 -22.44 -0.03 -14.18
C PHE A 441 -23.43 0.55 -15.19
N ALA A 442 -22.88 1.14 -16.26
CA ALA A 442 -23.65 1.49 -17.46
C ALA A 442 -24.09 0.22 -18.23
N PRO A 443 -25.12 0.29 -19.09
CA PRO A 443 -25.52 -0.83 -19.95
C PRO A 443 -24.37 -1.30 -20.86
N TRP A 444 -24.34 -2.60 -21.18
CA TRP A 444 -23.30 -3.21 -22.03
C TRP A 444 -23.91 -4.08 -23.13
N ASP A 445 -23.35 -3.97 -24.34
CA ASP A 445 -23.90 -4.60 -25.56
C ASP A 445 -23.57 -6.09 -25.73
N HIS A 446 -24.30 -6.72 -26.65
CA HIS A 446 -24.36 -8.17 -26.83
C HIS A 446 -23.26 -8.79 -27.73
N GLU A 447 -22.51 -8.00 -28.51
CA GLU A 447 -21.79 -8.53 -29.69
C GLU A 447 -20.26 -8.72 -29.53
N ARG A 448 -19.66 -8.27 -28.43
CA ARG A 448 -18.19 -8.32 -28.22
C ARG A 448 -17.74 -9.55 -27.43
N ASP A 449 -16.44 -9.86 -27.49
CA ASP A 449 -15.89 -10.95 -26.68
C ASP A 449 -15.75 -10.53 -25.20
N ALA A 450 -15.97 -11.48 -24.29
CA ALA A 450 -15.95 -11.22 -22.84
C ALA A 450 -14.54 -10.94 -22.30
N GLU A 451 -13.48 -11.28 -23.06
CA GLU A 451 -12.10 -10.93 -22.73
C GLU A 451 -11.72 -9.50 -23.14
N GLU A 452 -12.43 -8.95 -24.13
CA GLU A 452 -12.12 -7.66 -24.78
C GLU A 452 -13.13 -6.55 -24.42
N MET A 453 -14.22 -6.91 -23.74
CA MET A 453 -15.22 -5.96 -23.25
C MET A 453 -14.74 -5.26 -21.98
N GLU A 454 -14.60 -3.92 -22.06
CA GLU A 454 -14.44 -3.07 -20.89
C GLU A 454 -15.82 -2.57 -20.43
N PHE A 455 -16.15 -2.86 -19.17
CA PHE A 455 -17.36 -2.34 -18.51
C PHE A 455 -17.13 -0.89 -18.07
N ALA A 456 -18.20 -0.09 -17.99
CA ALA A 456 -18.14 1.27 -17.48
C ALA A 456 -18.98 1.41 -16.21
N PHE A 457 -18.50 2.22 -15.25
CA PHE A 457 -19.37 2.77 -14.21
C PHE A 457 -20.33 3.80 -14.83
N LEU A 458 -21.49 4.03 -14.20
CA LEU A 458 -22.31 5.20 -14.51
C LEU A 458 -21.52 6.51 -14.23
N PRO A 459 -21.83 7.63 -14.91
CA PRO A 459 -21.10 8.88 -14.74
C PRO A 459 -20.99 9.32 -13.27
N GLY A 460 -19.77 9.67 -12.84
CA GLY A 460 -19.47 10.10 -11.46
C GLY A 460 -19.43 8.98 -10.41
N VAL A 461 -19.87 7.74 -10.72
CA VAL A 461 -19.92 6.65 -9.72
C VAL A 461 -18.53 6.13 -9.37
N ARG A 462 -17.58 6.16 -10.30
CA ARG A 462 -16.17 5.78 -10.02
C ARG A 462 -15.55 6.78 -9.02
N GLU A 463 -15.80 8.06 -9.24
CA GLU A 463 -15.30 9.18 -8.43
C GLU A 463 -15.95 9.16 -7.04
N ALA A 464 -17.27 8.94 -6.99
CA ALA A 464 -18.00 8.76 -5.74
C ALA A 464 -17.53 7.52 -4.95
N LEU A 465 -17.27 6.38 -5.59
CA LEU A 465 -16.75 5.18 -4.91
C LEU A 465 -15.35 5.39 -4.32
N LEU A 466 -14.47 6.10 -5.04
CA LEU A 466 -13.12 6.43 -4.57
C LEU A 466 -13.17 7.42 -3.40
N GLY A 467 -13.89 8.54 -3.54
CA GLY A 467 -13.97 9.58 -2.51
C GLY A 467 -14.81 9.21 -1.28
N SER A 468 -15.73 8.25 -1.38
CA SER A 468 -16.59 7.80 -0.27
C SER A 468 -16.03 6.65 0.57
N GLN A 469 -14.82 6.17 0.27
CA GLN A 469 -14.12 5.14 1.04
C GLN A 469 -12.94 5.70 1.83
N LEU A 470 -12.22 6.69 1.29
CA LEU A 470 -11.12 7.37 1.97
C LEU A 470 -11.15 8.87 1.66
N ARG A 471 -11.14 9.71 2.70
CA ARG A 471 -10.89 11.16 2.59
C ARG A 471 -9.40 11.50 2.32
N GLY A 472 -8.56 10.49 2.09
CA GLY A 472 -7.13 10.60 1.80
C GLY A 472 -6.77 9.81 0.53
N ASP A 473 -5.92 10.43 -0.28
CA ASP A 473 -5.42 10.03 -1.60
C ASP A 473 -6.01 8.82 -2.34
N VAL A 474 -6.77 9.14 -3.40
CA VAL A 474 -7.12 8.24 -4.51
C VAL A 474 -5.88 7.60 -5.15
N ALA A 475 -4.71 8.27 -5.10
CA ALA A 475 -3.44 7.74 -5.57
C ALA A 475 -2.99 6.50 -4.79
N ALA A 476 -3.09 6.53 -3.45
CA ALA A 476 -2.65 5.43 -2.58
C ALA A 476 -3.48 4.16 -2.80
N VAL A 477 -4.81 4.30 -2.96
CA VAL A 477 -5.70 3.17 -3.29
C VAL A 477 -5.33 2.53 -4.62
N ARG A 478 -5.07 3.35 -5.64
CA ARG A 478 -4.66 2.89 -6.97
C ARG A 478 -3.34 2.13 -6.93
N GLU A 479 -2.35 2.61 -6.17
CA GLU A 479 -1.06 1.93 -6.09
C GLU A 479 -1.11 0.64 -5.25
N LEU A 480 -1.84 0.63 -4.13
CA LEU A 480 -2.07 -0.59 -3.33
C LEU A 480 -2.67 -1.72 -4.18
N VAL A 481 -3.67 -1.40 -5.01
CA VAL A 481 -4.32 -2.36 -5.90
C VAL A 481 -3.34 -2.85 -6.98
N ARG A 482 -2.61 -1.96 -7.67
CA ARG A 482 -1.60 -2.33 -8.68
C ARG A 482 -0.52 -3.25 -8.12
N ARG A 483 0.04 -2.91 -6.97
CA ARG A 483 1.10 -3.68 -6.29
C ARG A 483 0.61 -5.08 -5.93
N ARG A 484 -0.59 -5.19 -5.34
CA ARG A 484 -1.13 -6.49 -4.91
C ARG A 484 -1.54 -7.39 -6.08
N VAL A 485 -2.01 -6.81 -7.19
CA VAL A 485 -2.26 -7.55 -8.44
C VAL A 485 -0.95 -8.01 -9.07
N TRP A 486 0.10 -7.17 -9.12
CA TRP A 486 1.44 -7.57 -9.59
C TRP A 486 2.05 -8.72 -8.77
N GLU A 487 1.96 -8.67 -7.43
CA GLU A 487 2.41 -9.74 -6.54
C GLU A 487 1.71 -11.07 -6.84
N TYR A 488 0.37 -11.05 -6.96
CA TYR A 488 -0.44 -12.22 -7.27
C TYR A 488 -0.06 -12.82 -8.63
N MET A 489 -0.01 -12.00 -9.68
CA MET A 489 0.37 -12.44 -11.02
C MET A 489 1.79 -13.00 -11.09
N SER A 490 2.74 -12.41 -10.35
CA SER A 490 4.14 -12.87 -10.32
C SER A 490 4.28 -14.23 -9.66
N ARG A 491 3.47 -14.51 -8.62
CA ARG A 491 3.40 -15.82 -7.94
C ARG A 491 2.60 -16.87 -8.73
N SER A 492 1.78 -16.47 -9.70
CA SER A 492 0.90 -17.35 -10.49
C SER A 492 1.34 -17.54 -11.95
N ARG A 493 2.61 -17.24 -12.29
CA ARG A 493 3.14 -17.48 -13.64
C ARG A 493 3.12 -18.98 -13.96
N GLY A 494 2.68 -19.34 -15.17
CA GLY A 494 2.57 -20.73 -15.63
C GLY A 494 1.37 -21.52 -15.06
N THR A 495 0.63 -21.00 -14.07
CA THR A 495 -0.47 -21.74 -13.42
C THR A 495 -1.86 -21.34 -13.94
N GLY A 496 -2.14 -21.61 -15.22
CA GLY A 496 -3.50 -21.45 -15.77
C GLY A 496 -3.55 -21.02 -17.24
N PRO A 497 -4.76 -20.76 -17.79
CA PRO A 497 -4.93 -20.14 -19.10
C PRO A 497 -4.56 -18.65 -19.04
N ASP A 498 -3.99 -18.12 -20.12
CA ASP A 498 -3.59 -16.70 -20.19
C ASP A 498 -4.70 -15.77 -20.73
N PHE A 499 -4.55 -14.46 -20.48
CA PHE A 499 -5.17 -13.37 -21.24
C PHE A 499 -4.09 -12.41 -21.82
N SER A 500 -4.48 -11.44 -22.66
CA SER A 500 -3.53 -10.48 -23.28
C SER A 500 -3.51 -9.13 -22.57
N ALA A 501 -2.32 -8.55 -22.47
CA ALA A 501 -2.07 -7.21 -21.93
C ALA A 501 -0.95 -6.50 -22.70
N THR A 502 -0.68 -5.24 -22.34
CA THR A 502 0.41 -4.42 -22.88
C THR A 502 1.33 -3.97 -21.74
N ARG A 503 2.62 -4.28 -21.84
CA ARG A 503 3.68 -3.92 -20.88
C ARG A 503 4.46 -2.70 -21.37
N VAL A 504 4.60 -1.70 -20.52
CA VAL A 504 5.32 -0.45 -20.77
C VAL A 504 6.45 -0.28 -19.75
N THR A 505 7.63 0.12 -20.23
CA THR A 505 8.85 0.33 -19.44
C THR A 505 9.17 1.82 -19.30
N ASP A 506 9.36 2.51 -20.43
CA ASP A 506 9.75 3.91 -20.53
C ASP A 506 8.60 4.82 -21.03
N GLY A 507 7.65 4.24 -21.77
CA GLY A 507 6.55 4.93 -22.42
C GLY A 507 6.70 5.08 -23.94
N ARG A 508 7.88 4.82 -24.53
CA ARG A 508 8.16 5.02 -25.96
C ARG A 508 8.50 3.73 -26.70
N GLU A 509 9.00 2.69 -26.02
CA GLU A 509 9.31 1.40 -26.65
C GLU A 509 8.07 0.54 -26.90
N GLY A 510 7.89 0.04 -28.13
CA GLY A 510 7.04 -1.12 -28.40
C GLY A 510 6.17 -1.06 -29.66
N ARG A 511 5.34 -2.10 -29.84
CA ARG A 511 4.51 -2.33 -31.05
C ARG A 511 3.01 -2.12 -30.82
N ARG A 512 2.52 -2.00 -29.58
CA ARG A 512 1.13 -1.66 -29.27
C ARG A 512 1.05 -0.25 -28.67
N GLY A 513 0.15 0.58 -29.19
CA GLY A 513 -0.18 1.87 -28.57
C GLY A 513 -1.06 1.70 -27.33
N VAL A 514 -0.87 2.58 -26.34
CA VAL A 514 -1.67 2.70 -25.13
C VAL A 514 -2.30 4.08 -25.12
N ALA A 515 -3.63 4.15 -25.02
CA ALA A 515 -4.34 5.43 -25.02
C ALA A 515 -4.02 6.24 -23.75
N GLU A 516 -3.99 7.57 -23.89
CA GLU A 516 -3.37 8.45 -22.89
C GLU A 516 -4.06 8.42 -21.52
N GLY A 517 -5.38 8.16 -21.50
CA GLY A 517 -6.20 8.00 -20.30
C GLY A 517 -6.36 6.56 -19.77
N THR A 518 -5.75 5.54 -20.39
CA THR A 518 -5.89 4.16 -19.90
C THR A 518 -5.18 3.97 -18.55
N LEU A 519 -5.86 3.40 -17.55
CA LEU A 519 -5.27 3.09 -16.25
C LEU A 519 -4.43 1.80 -16.31
N PRO A 520 -3.22 1.76 -15.72
CA PRO A 520 -2.50 0.51 -15.52
C PRO A 520 -3.12 -0.28 -14.36
N PHE A 521 -3.32 -1.59 -14.56
CA PHE A 521 -3.93 -2.49 -13.56
C PHE A 521 -2.90 -3.20 -12.67
N ALA A 522 -1.63 -3.23 -13.09
CA ALA A 522 -0.52 -3.75 -12.31
C ALA A 522 0.75 -2.93 -12.57
N ALA A 523 1.63 -2.84 -11.57
CA ALA A 523 2.93 -2.20 -11.66
C ALA A 523 3.99 -2.97 -10.85
N ARG A 524 5.21 -3.07 -11.38
CA ARG A 524 6.37 -3.52 -10.60
C ARG A 524 6.79 -2.35 -9.69
N PRO A 525 6.93 -2.54 -8.37
CA PRO A 525 7.54 -1.54 -7.51
C PRO A 525 9.01 -1.28 -7.92
N PRO A 526 9.61 -0.14 -7.54
CA PRO A 526 11.05 0.05 -7.67
C PRO A 526 11.83 -1.08 -6.97
N GLN A 527 13.08 -1.30 -7.40
CA GLN A 527 13.94 -2.29 -6.74
C GLN A 527 14.50 -1.74 -5.43
N ASP A 528 14.64 -2.62 -4.44
CA ASP A 528 15.28 -2.35 -3.15
C ASP A 528 16.80 -2.14 -3.35
N PRO A 529 17.42 -1.07 -2.81
CA PRO A 529 18.87 -0.86 -2.89
C PRO A 529 19.62 -2.02 -2.22
N GLY A 530 20.52 -2.64 -2.99
CA GLY A 530 21.39 -3.74 -2.54
C GLY A 530 22.78 -3.27 -2.12
N LEU A 531 23.66 -4.23 -1.85
CA LEU A 531 25.06 -4.02 -1.47
C LEU A 531 26.03 -4.57 -2.53
N ALA A 532 25.62 -4.57 -3.80
CA ALA A 532 26.39 -5.10 -4.92
C ALA A 532 27.73 -4.37 -5.16
N ASP A 533 27.83 -3.11 -4.74
CA ASP A 533 29.03 -2.27 -4.68
C ASP A 533 30.07 -2.79 -3.66
N ARG A 534 29.63 -3.53 -2.64
CA ARG A 534 30.47 -4.04 -1.54
C ARG A 534 30.92 -5.48 -1.72
N VAL A 535 30.65 -6.08 -2.88
CA VAL A 535 30.97 -7.47 -3.20
C VAL A 535 32.35 -7.58 -3.86
N VAL A 536 33.23 -8.38 -3.26
CA VAL A 536 34.56 -8.70 -3.78
C VAL A 536 34.75 -10.22 -3.90
N ARG A 537 35.78 -10.70 -4.62
CA ARG A 537 36.16 -12.12 -4.65
C ARG A 537 37.38 -12.36 -3.79
N VAL A 538 37.47 -13.51 -3.12
CA VAL A 538 38.56 -13.87 -2.20
C VAL A 538 39.17 -15.22 -2.60
N ARG A 539 40.50 -15.28 -2.64
CA ARG A 539 41.29 -16.46 -3.00
C ARG A 539 42.32 -16.78 -1.91
N TYR A 540 42.47 -18.06 -1.61
CA TYR A 540 43.45 -18.59 -0.66
C TYR A 540 44.42 -19.54 -1.38
N ASP A 541 45.70 -19.49 -1.03
CA ASP A 541 46.76 -20.32 -1.60
C ASP A 541 47.04 -21.52 -0.67
N PRO A 542 47.07 -22.79 -1.12
CA PRO A 542 46.97 -23.30 -2.49
C PRO A 542 45.63 -24.00 -2.77
N MET A 543 44.50 -23.28 -2.73
CA MET A 543 43.23 -23.86 -3.19
C MET A 543 43.17 -23.86 -4.73
N PRO A 544 42.96 -25.01 -5.39
CA PRO A 544 42.32 -25.01 -6.70
C PRO A 544 40.87 -24.50 -6.56
N GLU A 545 40.31 -24.02 -7.67
CA GLU A 545 38.99 -23.36 -7.75
C GLU A 545 37.86 -24.17 -7.06
N PRO A 546 36.87 -23.51 -6.41
CA PRO A 546 36.43 -22.12 -6.63
C PRO A 546 37.05 -21.07 -5.69
N GLN A 547 36.91 -19.79 -6.06
CA GLN A 547 37.12 -18.64 -5.17
C GLN A 547 35.81 -18.33 -4.43
N GLU A 548 35.90 -17.74 -3.24
CA GLU A 548 34.74 -17.37 -2.43
C GLU A 548 34.43 -15.86 -2.56
N VAL A 549 33.29 -15.43 -2.02
CA VAL A 549 32.87 -14.02 -2.04
C VAL A 549 33.27 -13.35 -0.73
N GLY A 550 33.54 -12.05 -0.77
CA GLY A 550 33.75 -11.20 0.39
C GLY A 550 32.82 -9.98 0.38
N THR A 551 32.50 -9.50 1.57
CA THR A 551 31.70 -8.30 1.84
C THR A 551 32.61 -7.21 2.42
N LEU A 552 32.69 -6.06 1.77
CA LEU A 552 33.41 -4.89 2.30
C LEU A 552 32.61 -4.24 3.45
N LEU A 553 33.23 -4.14 4.62
CA LEU A 553 32.70 -3.42 5.80
C LEU A 553 33.24 -1.98 5.88
N THR A 554 34.46 -1.78 5.36
CA THR A 554 35.12 -0.49 5.08
C THR A 554 35.93 -0.65 3.79
N PRO A 555 36.52 0.42 3.21
CA PRO A 555 37.39 0.31 2.03
C PRO A 555 38.60 -0.61 2.17
N ARG A 556 38.93 -1.05 3.39
CA ARG A 556 40.12 -1.89 3.72
C ARG A 556 39.78 -3.20 4.42
N LEU A 557 38.54 -3.39 4.85
CA LEU A 557 38.14 -4.44 5.78
C LEU A 557 37.09 -5.35 5.13
N VAL A 558 37.46 -6.60 4.85
CA VAL A 558 36.63 -7.57 4.14
C VAL A 558 36.22 -8.70 5.08
N LEU A 559 34.92 -8.98 5.12
CA LEU A 559 34.33 -10.12 5.80
C LEU A 559 34.03 -11.23 4.79
N THR A 560 34.50 -12.44 5.05
CA THR A 560 34.34 -13.60 4.13
C THR A 560 34.31 -14.91 4.92
N VAL A 561 34.07 -16.03 4.25
CA VAL A 561 34.00 -17.37 4.85
C VAL A 561 35.10 -18.29 4.29
N GLY A 562 35.18 -19.51 4.80
CA GLY A 562 35.95 -20.60 4.19
C GLY A 562 36.03 -21.86 5.05
N ASP A 563 36.45 -22.98 4.45
CA ASP A 563 36.45 -24.29 5.13
C ASP A 563 37.81 -24.67 5.78
N ALA A 564 38.91 -24.07 5.32
CA ALA A 564 40.26 -24.37 5.81
C ALA A 564 40.80 -23.25 6.72
N PRO A 565 41.55 -23.57 7.80
CA PRO A 565 42.23 -22.55 8.60
C PRO A 565 43.39 -21.95 7.81
N LEU A 566 43.45 -20.62 7.71
CA LEU A 566 44.59 -19.90 7.14
C LEU A 566 45.83 -20.05 8.04
N PRO A 567 46.96 -20.58 7.53
CA PRO A 567 48.20 -20.62 8.30
C PRO A 567 48.69 -19.21 8.67
N PRO A 568 49.24 -18.98 9.88
CA PRO A 568 49.77 -17.68 10.26
C PRO A 568 50.87 -17.20 9.29
N GLY A 569 50.62 -16.05 8.65
CA GLY A 569 51.50 -15.49 7.61
C GLY A 569 51.05 -15.75 6.17
N THR A 570 50.01 -16.54 5.92
CA THR A 570 49.41 -16.69 4.59
C THR A 570 48.57 -15.46 4.23
N ALA A 571 48.86 -14.85 3.08
CA ALA A 571 48.05 -13.77 2.52
C ALA A 571 46.77 -14.33 1.87
N ALA A 572 45.62 -13.75 2.22
CA ALA A 572 44.38 -13.94 1.47
C ALA A 572 44.31 -12.86 0.40
N TRP A 573 44.09 -13.26 -0.85
CA TRP A 573 44.08 -12.33 -1.98
C TRP A 573 42.64 -11.89 -2.27
N VAL A 574 42.38 -10.59 -2.22
CA VAL A 574 41.07 -10.00 -2.49
C VAL A 574 41.11 -9.34 -3.86
N ARG A 575 40.19 -9.74 -4.76
CA ARG A 575 40.00 -9.11 -6.06
C ARG A 575 38.83 -8.13 -6.03
N ALA A 576 39.16 -6.85 -6.24
CA ALA A 576 38.22 -5.75 -6.42
C ALA A 576 38.35 -5.22 -7.85
N GLY A 577 37.35 -5.51 -8.69
CA GLY A 577 37.45 -5.30 -10.14
C GLY A 577 38.62 -6.09 -10.75
N ASP A 578 39.53 -5.39 -11.41
CA ASP A 578 40.72 -5.97 -12.06
C ASP A 578 41.98 -5.97 -11.17
N ARG A 579 41.90 -5.41 -9.94
CA ARG A 579 43.01 -5.40 -8.98
C ARG A 579 42.89 -6.57 -8.01
N GLU A 580 43.98 -7.30 -7.80
CA GLU A 580 44.11 -8.33 -6.75
C GLU A 580 45.11 -7.84 -5.70
N VAL A 581 44.69 -7.78 -4.43
CA VAL A 581 45.41 -7.14 -3.32
C VAL A 581 45.61 -8.15 -2.18
N ALA A 582 46.78 -8.14 -1.56
CA ALA A 582 47.11 -9.01 -0.43
C ALA A 582 46.52 -8.46 0.87
N CYS A 583 45.65 -9.25 1.51
CA CYS A 583 45.05 -8.95 2.81
C CYS A 583 45.50 -9.96 3.86
N ARG A 584 45.65 -9.49 5.11
CA ARG A 584 45.97 -10.34 6.27
C ARG A 584 44.74 -10.60 7.12
N ALA A 585 44.57 -11.81 7.64
CA ALA A 585 43.52 -12.09 8.62
C ALA A 585 43.84 -11.37 9.94
N VAL A 586 42.96 -10.46 10.36
CA VAL A 586 43.02 -9.79 11.68
C VAL A 586 42.12 -10.45 12.72
N TRP A 587 41.14 -11.24 12.26
CA TRP A 587 40.36 -12.14 13.10
C TRP A 587 39.86 -13.35 12.27
N ALA A 588 39.68 -14.49 12.94
CA ALA A 588 39.06 -15.69 12.38
C ALA A 588 38.20 -16.40 13.45
N ASP A 589 37.15 -17.10 13.01
CA ASP A 589 36.39 -18.03 13.84
C ASP A 589 37.06 -19.42 13.88
N ASP A 590 36.81 -20.18 14.95
CA ASP A 590 37.15 -21.60 15.11
C ASP A 590 35.96 -22.54 14.87
N ALA A 591 34.73 -22.02 14.78
CA ALA A 591 33.58 -22.75 14.28
C ALA A 591 33.73 -23.09 12.78
N LEU A 592 32.99 -24.11 12.32
CA LEU A 592 32.93 -24.52 10.91
C LEU A 592 31.54 -24.26 10.32
N PRO A 593 31.43 -23.69 9.10
CA PRO A 593 32.52 -23.11 8.30
C PRO A 593 33.11 -21.87 9.00
N ARG A 594 34.40 -21.62 8.77
CA ARG A 594 35.11 -20.50 9.39
C ARG A 594 34.69 -19.18 8.75
N VAL A 595 34.79 -18.11 9.53
CA VAL A 595 34.61 -16.74 9.06
C VAL A 595 35.89 -15.98 9.29
N PHE A 596 36.31 -15.18 8.31
CA PHE A 596 37.55 -14.41 8.33
C PHE A 596 37.23 -12.92 8.21
N LEU A 597 37.92 -12.11 9.03
CA LEU A 597 38.00 -10.68 8.86
C LEU A 597 39.40 -10.34 8.35
N LEU A 598 39.46 -9.90 7.10
CA LEU A 598 40.68 -9.59 6.37
C LEU A 598 40.90 -8.07 6.35
N LEU A 599 42.14 -7.64 6.59
CA LEU A 599 42.56 -6.24 6.50
C LEU A 599 43.59 -6.06 5.37
N SER A 600 43.36 -5.04 4.55
CA SER A 600 44.28 -4.58 3.51
C SER A 600 45.21 -3.47 4.00
N ASP A 601 46.46 -3.51 3.55
CA ASP A 601 47.45 -2.43 3.77
C ASP A 601 47.29 -1.25 2.79
N GLU A 602 46.39 -1.35 1.80
CA GLU A 602 45.88 -0.24 0.96
C GLU A 602 44.33 -0.23 0.84
N ASP A 603 43.75 0.84 0.30
CA ASP A 603 42.30 0.90 0.04
C ASP A 603 41.93 0.09 -1.21
N LEU A 604 40.97 -0.84 -1.06
CA LEU A 604 40.52 -1.77 -2.10
C LEU A 604 39.55 -1.12 -3.11
N VAL A 605 38.92 -0.03 -2.70
CA VAL A 605 37.94 0.78 -3.44
C VAL A 605 38.12 2.25 -3.07
N ASP A 606 37.65 3.17 -3.91
CA ASP A 606 37.70 4.62 -3.64
C ASP A 606 36.93 4.95 -2.34
N PRO A 607 37.54 5.60 -1.33
CA PRO A 607 36.87 5.99 -0.10
C PRO A 607 35.97 7.23 -0.23
N ALA A 608 36.08 8.02 -1.31
CA ALA A 608 35.28 9.24 -1.48
C ALA A 608 33.74 9.01 -1.48
N PRO A 609 33.19 7.96 -2.13
CA PRO A 609 31.76 7.61 -2.01
C PRO A 609 31.37 6.88 -0.71
N TRP A 610 32.31 6.60 0.22
CA TRP A 610 32.01 5.81 1.42
C TRP A 610 31.51 6.68 2.59
N THR A 611 30.19 6.86 2.66
CA THR A 611 29.47 7.47 3.79
C THR A 611 29.45 6.57 5.05
N GLY A 612 30.63 6.31 5.60
CA GLY A 612 30.83 5.54 6.83
C GLY A 612 30.97 4.02 6.63
N ALA A 613 31.05 3.30 7.75
CA ALA A 613 31.10 1.84 7.76
C ALA A 613 29.74 1.24 7.37
N THR A 614 29.74 0.07 6.73
CA THR A 614 28.50 -0.60 6.30
C THR A 614 27.51 -0.75 7.47
N PRO A 615 26.29 -0.19 7.40
CA PRO A 615 25.33 -0.30 8.49
C PRO A 615 24.86 -1.75 8.61
N TRP A 616 25.21 -2.40 9.72
CA TRP A 616 24.62 -3.68 10.11
C TRP A 616 23.11 -3.51 10.25
N ALA A 617 22.30 -4.49 9.86
CA ALA A 617 20.87 -4.42 10.09
C ALA A 617 20.56 -4.49 11.60
N ARG A 618 19.51 -3.77 12.01
CA ARG A 618 19.17 -3.54 13.43
C ARG A 618 18.36 -4.67 14.06
N ALA A 619 17.70 -5.45 13.22
CA ALA A 619 16.73 -6.46 13.60
C ALA A 619 17.19 -7.88 13.27
N GLU A 620 16.60 -8.85 13.99
CA GLU A 620 16.71 -10.27 13.69
C GLU A 620 15.87 -10.64 12.46
N PRO A 621 16.20 -11.74 11.76
CA PRO A 621 15.37 -12.28 10.69
C PRO A 621 14.09 -12.94 11.24
N GLN A 622 13.13 -12.12 11.68
CA GLN A 622 11.72 -12.44 11.44
C GLN A 622 11.47 -12.46 9.91
N VAL A 623 10.26 -12.83 9.46
CA VAL A 623 9.94 -13.05 8.03
C VAL A 623 9.98 -11.75 7.23
N VAL A 624 11.20 -11.33 6.90
CA VAL A 624 11.60 -10.10 6.24
C VAL A 624 12.07 -10.44 4.85
N ARG A 625 11.70 -9.60 3.87
CA ARG A 625 12.15 -9.79 2.49
C ARG A 625 13.57 -9.26 2.36
N VAL A 626 14.51 -10.17 2.10
CA VAL A 626 15.93 -9.85 1.96
C VAL A 626 16.39 -9.98 0.52
N ARG A 627 17.49 -9.32 0.23
CA ARG A 627 18.31 -9.49 -0.96
C ARG A 627 19.60 -10.21 -0.57
N VAL A 628 20.16 -10.99 -1.49
CA VAL A 628 21.53 -11.52 -1.38
C VAL A 628 22.27 -11.05 -2.61
N ASP A 629 23.32 -10.27 -2.42
CA ASP A 629 24.23 -9.90 -3.50
C ASP A 629 25.42 -10.88 -3.54
N GLY A 630 25.94 -11.15 -4.73
CA GLY A 630 27.01 -12.11 -4.97
C GLY A 630 27.75 -11.82 -6.27
N ALA A 631 28.73 -12.65 -6.60
CA ALA A 631 29.55 -12.46 -7.79
C ALA A 631 29.85 -13.80 -8.49
N THR A 632 29.61 -13.82 -9.80
CA THR A 632 30.05 -14.90 -10.70
C THR A 632 31.56 -15.10 -10.65
N ASP A 633 32.06 -16.24 -11.15
CA ASP A 633 33.51 -16.50 -11.23
C ASP A 633 34.25 -15.48 -12.11
N GLN A 634 33.58 -14.88 -13.09
CA GLN A 634 34.12 -13.76 -13.88
C GLN A 634 34.16 -12.43 -13.11
N GLY A 635 33.52 -12.33 -11.94
CA GLY A 635 33.40 -11.10 -11.14
C GLY A 635 32.21 -10.21 -11.50
N ARG A 636 31.28 -10.69 -12.35
CA ARG A 636 30.02 -9.97 -12.63
C ARG A 636 29.07 -10.10 -11.43
N PRO A 637 28.42 -9.00 -10.99
CA PRO A 637 27.50 -9.03 -9.85
C PRO A 637 26.20 -9.75 -10.20
N VAL A 638 25.68 -10.50 -9.23
CA VAL A 638 24.44 -11.29 -9.31
C VAL A 638 23.65 -11.15 -8.03
N ALA A 639 22.32 -11.32 -8.07
CA ALA A 639 21.50 -11.14 -6.88
C ALA A 639 20.25 -12.02 -6.82
N LEU A 640 19.95 -12.51 -5.62
CA LEU A 640 18.72 -13.22 -5.28
C LEU A 640 17.84 -12.37 -4.35
N THR A 641 16.54 -12.66 -4.28
CA THR A 641 15.69 -12.19 -3.17
C THR A 641 14.99 -13.37 -2.52
N GLY A 642 14.77 -13.31 -1.20
CA GLY A 642 14.09 -14.34 -0.43
C GLY A 642 13.38 -13.77 0.79
N GLU A 643 12.84 -14.66 1.63
CA GLU A 643 12.35 -14.32 2.97
C GLU A 643 13.30 -14.96 4.00
N ALA A 644 13.86 -14.16 4.90
CA ALA A 644 14.75 -14.66 5.96
C ALA A 644 13.95 -15.18 7.15
N VAL A 645 14.42 -16.27 7.76
CA VAL A 645 13.76 -16.97 8.88
C VAL A 645 14.85 -17.45 9.87
N PRO A 646 14.61 -17.53 11.20
CA PRO A 646 15.63 -18.01 12.14
C PRO A 646 15.88 -19.51 11.96
N HIS A 647 17.15 -19.96 12.04
CA HIS A 647 17.53 -21.34 11.78
C HIS A 647 18.60 -21.84 12.77
N GLY A 648 18.25 -22.83 13.60
CA GLY A 648 19.21 -23.42 14.55
C GLY A 648 19.55 -22.54 15.76
N GLY A 649 18.72 -21.55 16.08
CA GLY A 649 18.91 -20.57 17.15
C GLY A 649 19.47 -19.22 16.66
N ASP A 650 19.67 -18.27 17.57
CA ASP A 650 20.01 -16.85 17.34
C ASP A 650 21.19 -16.58 16.37
N ARG A 651 22.02 -17.58 16.11
CA ARG A 651 23.26 -17.43 15.33
C ARG A 651 23.03 -17.37 13.82
N ASN A 652 22.13 -18.20 13.29
CA ASN A 652 21.99 -18.37 11.84
C ASN A 652 20.56 -18.08 11.37
N GLY A 653 20.43 -17.60 10.14
CA GLY A 653 19.16 -17.48 9.43
C GLY A 653 19.14 -18.34 8.16
N GLU A 654 17.99 -18.91 7.84
CA GLU A 654 17.72 -19.65 6.61
C GLU A 654 16.89 -18.77 5.67
N LEU A 655 17.25 -18.75 4.39
CA LEU A 655 16.54 -18.02 3.35
C LEU A 655 15.58 -18.96 2.65
N VAL A 656 14.28 -18.74 2.88
CA VAL A 656 13.19 -19.50 2.27
C VAL A 656 12.53 -18.69 1.15
N ARG A 657 11.74 -19.35 0.30
CA ARG A 657 10.97 -18.71 -0.80
C ARG A 657 11.84 -17.84 -1.72
N LEU A 658 13.06 -18.30 -1.97
CA LEU A 658 14.04 -17.68 -2.87
C LEU A 658 13.46 -17.46 -4.28
N SER A 659 13.87 -16.38 -4.93
CA SER A 659 13.51 -16.05 -6.32
C SER A 659 14.00 -17.15 -7.28
N PRO A 660 13.12 -17.75 -8.10
CA PRO A 660 13.45 -18.98 -8.84
C PRO A 660 14.16 -18.70 -10.17
N GLU A 661 15.43 -18.33 -10.12
CA GLU A 661 16.35 -18.36 -11.27
C GLU A 661 17.64 -19.12 -10.88
N PRO A 662 18.05 -20.19 -11.59
CA PRO A 662 19.09 -21.11 -11.14
C PRO A 662 20.48 -20.72 -11.65
N GLU A 663 21.11 -19.75 -11.00
CA GLU A 663 22.56 -19.56 -11.13
C GLU A 663 23.34 -20.52 -10.20
N ALA A 664 24.65 -20.67 -10.43
CA ALA A 664 25.49 -21.51 -9.59
C ALA A 664 25.56 -20.94 -8.17
N TRP A 665 24.91 -21.61 -7.21
CA TRP A 665 24.72 -21.10 -5.84
C TRP A 665 26.03 -20.76 -5.09
N THR A 666 27.17 -21.30 -5.54
CA THR A 666 28.52 -20.92 -5.08
C THR A 666 28.80 -19.42 -5.21
N HIS A 667 28.21 -18.74 -6.20
CA HIS A 667 28.36 -17.29 -6.43
C HIS A 667 27.86 -16.39 -5.27
N TYR A 668 27.18 -16.95 -4.26
CA TYR A 668 26.68 -16.21 -3.10
C TYR A 668 27.40 -16.59 -1.80
N ARG A 669 28.31 -17.57 -1.78
CA ARG A 669 29.00 -18.00 -0.55
C ARG A 669 30.02 -16.94 -0.11
N GLY A 670 29.78 -16.32 1.04
CA GLY A 670 30.50 -15.13 1.51
C GLY A 670 29.89 -13.79 1.05
N GLY A 671 28.78 -13.82 0.33
CA GLY A 671 28.04 -12.63 -0.11
C GLY A 671 27.15 -12.03 0.98
N PRO A 672 26.88 -10.71 0.94
CA PRO A 672 26.07 -10.02 1.92
C PRO A 672 24.58 -10.36 1.76
N VAL A 673 23.92 -10.64 2.89
CA VAL A 673 22.46 -10.63 3.02
C VAL A 673 22.04 -9.24 3.45
N SER A 674 21.22 -8.57 2.64
CA SER A 674 20.83 -7.17 2.82
C SER A 674 19.31 -6.97 2.85
N HIS A 675 18.88 -5.88 3.48
CA HIS A 675 17.50 -5.40 3.49
C HIS A 675 17.53 -3.87 3.60
N GLU A 676 16.89 -3.17 2.65
CA GLU A 676 16.86 -1.69 2.61
C GLU A 676 18.28 -1.06 2.74
N GLY A 677 19.27 -1.67 2.07
CA GLY A 677 20.68 -1.27 2.11
C GLY A 677 21.48 -1.68 3.37
N ALA A 678 20.86 -2.25 4.41
CA ALA A 678 21.56 -2.65 5.64
C ALA A 678 21.98 -4.14 5.65
N LEU A 679 23.14 -4.45 6.24
CA LEU A 679 23.76 -5.79 6.25
C LEU A 679 23.23 -6.68 7.39
N LEU A 680 22.34 -7.62 7.08
CA LEU A 680 21.80 -8.61 8.04
C LEU A 680 22.82 -9.70 8.44
N GLY A 681 23.75 -10.02 7.55
CA GLY A 681 24.73 -11.08 7.77
C GLY A 681 25.38 -11.55 6.46
N VAL A 682 26.08 -12.68 6.52
CA VAL A 682 26.85 -13.23 5.38
C VAL A 682 26.52 -14.69 5.17
N VAL A 683 26.25 -15.09 3.92
CA VAL A 683 25.93 -16.48 3.55
C VAL A 683 27.14 -17.39 3.78
N HIS A 684 26.98 -18.47 4.54
CA HIS A 684 28.05 -19.44 4.81
C HIS A 684 27.71 -20.87 4.33
N GLY A 685 26.42 -21.22 4.34
CA GLY A 685 25.90 -22.52 3.93
C GLY A 685 25.01 -22.40 2.70
N VAL A 686 25.18 -23.32 1.76
CA VAL A 686 24.58 -23.24 0.42
C VAL A 686 24.03 -24.61 0.00
N TRP A 687 22.75 -24.68 -0.35
CA TRP A 687 22.07 -25.88 -0.86
C TRP A 687 21.13 -25.52 -2.03
N PRO A 688 20.68 -26.48 -2.86
CA PRO A 688 19.87 -26.19 -4.05
C PRO A 688 18.47 -25.62 -3.78
N ASP A 689 17.98 -25.73 -2.54
CA ASP A 689 16.64 -25.34 -2.10
C ASP A 689 16.64 -24.26 -0.99
N ARG A 690 17.82 -23.91 -0.45
CA ARG A 690 17.99 -22.97 0.67
C ARG A 690 19.41 -22.42 0.79
N LEU A 691 19.52 -21.22 1.35
CA LEU A 691 20.78 -20.60 1.79
C LEU A 691 20.73 -20.41 3.31
N VAL A 692 21.86 -20.55 3.99
CA VAL A 692 22.00 -20.24 5.42
C VAL A 692 23.11 -19.21 5.63
N PHE A 693 22.79 -18.17 6.38
CA PHE A 693 23.67 -17.04 6.66
C PHE A 693 23.92 -16.88 8.16
N LEU A 694 25.11 -16.40 8.50
CA LEU A 694 25.50 -16.09 9.86
C LEU A 694 25.04 -14.66 10.16
N SER A 695 24.30 -14.47 11.25
CA SER A 695 23.73 -13.16 11.56
C SER A 695 24.82 -12.17 11.96
N GLY A 696 24.64 -10.89 11.60
CA GLY A 696 25.53 -9.81 12.07
C GLY A 696 25.59 -9.75 13.60
N ARG A 697 24.49 -10.11 14.29
CA ARG A 697 24.45 -10.29 15.74
C ARG A 697 25.44 -11.36 16.21
N ALA A 698 25.46 -12.55 15.59
CA ALA A 698 26.37 -13.64 15.98
C ALA A 698 27.86 -13.25 15.86
N LEU A 699 28.22 -12.49 14.82
CA LEU A 699 29.56 -11.93 14.66
C LEU A 699 29.86 -10.86 15.72
N LEU A 700 28.97 -9.89 15.92
CA LEU A 700 29.14 -8.81 16.89
C LEU A 700 29.09 -9.28 18.36
N GLU A 701 28.55 -10.46 18.64
CA GLU A 701 28.63 -11.15 19.94
C GLU A 701 30.04 -11.71 20.23
N GLN A 702 30.84 -12.05 19.21
CA GLN A 702 32.17 -12.63 19.41
C GLN A 702 33.17 -11.59 19.95
N PRO A 703 33.87 -11.84 21.07
CA PRO A 703 34.81 -10.87 21.65
C PRO A 703 35.95 -10.48 20.71
N GLY A 704 36.52 -11.45 19.96
CA GLY A 704 37.61 -11.21 19.01
C GLY A 704 37.19 -10.35 17.82
N PHE A 705 36.05 -10.66 17.19
CA PHE A 705 35.49 -9.85 16.10
C PHE A 705 35.21 -8.42 16.56
N ARG A 706 34.61 -8.25 17.75
CA ARG A 706 34.34 -6.94 18.34
C ARG A 706 35.61 -6.15 18.65
N ALA A 707 36.69 -6.82 19.08
CA ALA A 707 37.99 -6.17 19.28
C ALA A 707 38.56 -5.66 17.95
N ALA A 708 38.65 -6.52 16.92
CA ALA A 708 39.13 -6.13 15.59
C ALA A 708 38.27 -5.00 14.96
N MET A 709 36.94 -5.04 15.11
CA MET A 709 36.04 -3.96 14.67
C MET A 709 36.20 -2.67 15.50
N ALA A 710 36.59 -2.75 16.77
CA ALA A 710 36.85 -1.56 17.59
C ALA A 710 38.23 -0.93 17.30
N GLU A 711 39.20 -1.74 16.90
CA GLU A 711 40.57 -1.31 16.57
C GLU A 711 40.70 -0.80 15.12
N HIS A 712 40.06 -1.48 14.16
CA HIS A 712 40.20 -1.21 12.73
C HIS A 712 38.92 -0.69 12.04
N GLY A 713 37.77 -0.71 12.73
CA GLY A 713 36.46 -0.30 12.19
C GLY A 713 35.93 1.06 12.68
N ARG A 714 36.79 1.92 13.27
CA ARG A 714 36.39 3.23 13.81
C ARG A 714 36.85 4.42 12.97
N ILE A 715 35.92 5.35 12.73
CA ILE A 715 36.20 6.79 12.57
C ILE A 715 35.97 7.45 13.96
N ARG A 716 36.70 8.52 14.33
CA ARG A 716 36.78 9.06 15.72
C ARG A 716 35.75 10.17 16.07
N PRO A 717 35.03 10.08 17.20
CA PRO A 717 34.41 11.20 17.95
C PRO A 717 35.09 11.38 19.34
N VAL A 718 34.72 12.23 20.33
CA VAL A 718 33.56 13.11 20.65
C VAL A 718 34.08 14.34 21.47
N ALA A 719 33.35 15.47 21.60
CA ALA A 719 33.60 16.51 22.64
C ALA A 719 32.35 17.34 23.02
N THR A 720 32.47 18.25 24.02
CA THR A 720 31.39 19.07 24.60
C THR A 720 30.88 20.19 23.70
N THR A 721 29.56 20.43 23.68
CA THR A 721 28.90 21.47 22.88
C THR A 721 29.18 22.90 23.37
N PHE A 722 29.63 23.75 22.46
CA PHE A 722 29.69 25.22 22.59
C PHE A 722 28.70 25.87 21.61
N VAL A 723 28.34 27.13 21.83
CA VAL A 723 27.57 27.95 20.86
C VAL A 723 28.42 29.15 20.43
N CYS A 724 28.43 29.47 19.14
CA CYS A 724 29.17 30.58 18.57
C CYS A 724 28.24 31.45 17.72
N LEU A 725 28.21 32.76 17.98
CA LEU A 725 27.59 33.75 17.10
C LEU A 725 28.71 34.49 16.36
N ALA A 726 28.75 34.38 15.03
CA ALA A 726 29.59 35.21 14.18
C ALA A 726 28.75 36.38 13.62
N VAL A 727 29.26 37.60 13.71
CA VAL A 727 28.58 38.83 13.28
C VAL A 727 29.45 39.58 12.28
N LEU A 728 28.92 39.85 11.09
CA LEU A 728 29.60 40.60 10.02
C LEU A 728 28.79 41.88 9.72
N PRO A 729 29.35 43.08 9.90
CA PRO A 729 28.65 44.31 9.54
C PRO A 729 28.64 44.53 8.02
N GLY A 730 27.53 45.06 7.52
CA GLY A 730 27.41 45.57 6.15
C GLY A 730 28.24 46.85 5.93
N ASP A 731 28.59 47.13 4.68
CA ASP A 731 29.33 48.32 4.24
C ASP A 731 28.40 49.33 3.53
N ASP A 732 27.12 49.37 3.94
CA ASP A 732 26.01 50.11 3.31
C ASP A 732 25.66 51.44 4.01
N GLY A 733 26.21 51.65 5.21
CA GLY A 733 26.02 52.82 6.05
C GLY A 733 26.89 54.03 5.68
N VAL A 734 26.60 55.16 6.34
CA VAL A 734 27.46 56.35 6.35
C VAL A 734 27.95 56.53 7.78
N TYR A 735 29.26 56.68 7.96
CA TYR A 735 29.92 56.64 9.26
C TYR A 735 30.69 57.94 9.56
N PRO A 736 30.81 58.35 10.83
CA PRO A 736 31.63 59.50 11.22
C PRO A 736 33.08 59.37 10.76
N ILE A 737 33.72 60.49 10.41
CA ILE A 737 35.12 60.53 9.94
C ILE A 737 36.05 59.95 11.03
N GLY A 738 36.68 58.81 10.71
CA GLY A 738 37.54 58.07 11.64
C GLY A 738 36.91 56.83 12.28
N SER A 739 35.61 56.59 12.06
CA SER A 739 34.93 55.34 12.41
C SER A 739 34.91 54.34 11.24
N SER A 740 34.39 53.13 11.48
CA SER A 740 34.21 52.07 10.49
C SER A 740 33.03 51.15 10.88
N PRO A 741 32.39 50.43 9.93
CA PRO A 741 31.30 49.49 10.26
C PRO A 741 31.66 48.49 11.36
N HIS A 742 32.92 48.03 11.36
CA HIS A 742 33.47 47.11 12.36
C HIS A 742 33.60 47.76 13.76
N ALA A 743 33.98 49.05 13.84
CA ALA A 743 34.05 49.76 15.11
C ALA A 743 32.66 50.02 15.72
N GLU A 744 31.69 50.46 14.90
CA GLU A 744 30.31 50.66 15.35
C GLU A 744 29.67 49.33 15.80
N ALA A 745 29.89 48.24 15.06
CA ALA A 745 29.41 46.91 15.43
C ALA A 745 30.00 46.41 16.76
N VAL A 746 31.29 46.67 17.03
CA VAL A 746 31.92 46.34 18.31
C VAL A 746 31.26 47.11 19.47
N GLU A 747 30.95 48.39 19.32
CA GLU A 747 30.26 49.17 20.36
C GLU A 747 28.79 48.76 20.54
N LEU A 748 28.09 48.44 19.45
CA LEU A 748 26.72 47.89 19.52
C LEU A 748 26.69 46.56 20.28
N LEU A 749 27.60 45.64 19.96
CA LEU A 749 27.64 44.32 20.59
C LEU A 749 28.09 44.39 22.06
N LYS A 750 29.03 45.27 22.43
CA LYS A 750 29.34 45.57 23.84
C LYS A 750 28.10 46.04 24.61
N GLY A 751 27.34 46.97 24.02
CA GLY A 751 26.08 47.45 24.58
C GLY A 751 25.05 46.33 24.75
N LEU A 752 24.87 45.49 23.72
CA LEU A 752 23.96 44.35 23.75
C LEU A 752 24.32 43.31 24.83
N VAL A 753 25.60 42.97 24.96
CA VAL A 753 26.12 42.04 25.99
C VAL A 753 25.89 42.59 27.40
N ALA A 754 26.13 43.89 27.60
CA ALA A 754 25.88 44.57 28.88
C ALA A 754 24.37 44.64 29.22
N ASP A 755 23.52 45.07 28.27
CA ASP A 755 22.06 45.08 28.43
C ASP A 755 21.50 43.67 28.75
N ALA A 756 22.06 42.63 28.12
CA ALA A 756 21.71 41.23 28.35
C ALA A 756 22.26 40.65 29.67
N GLY A 757 23.10 41.38 30.41
CA GLY A 757 23.67 40.94 31.68
C GLY A 757 24.71 39.82 31.54
N LEU A 758 25.41 39.74 30.40
CA LEU A 758 26.39 38.69 30.10
C LEU A 758 27.83 39.19 30.27
N THR A 759 28.74 38.28 30.60
CA THR A 759 30.18 38.54 30.85
C THR A 759 31.10 38.02 29.73
N GLU A 760 30.51 37.59 28.61
CA GLU A 760 31.19 36.91 27.51
C GLU A 760 32.10 37.88 26.73
N ARG A 761 33.30 37.43 26.33
CA ARG A 761 34.27 38.28 25.60
C ARG A 761 34.05 38.19 24.09
N LEU A 762 34.01 39.35 23.42
CA LEU A 762 34.15 39.43 21.97
C LEU A 762 35.56 38.95 21.55
N ALA A 763 35.63 38.18 20.47
CA ALA A 763 36.86 37.77 19.81
C ALA A 763 36.85 38.16 18.32
N GLY A 764 37.96 38.70 17.84
CA GLY A 764 38.09 39.32 16.51
C GLY A 764 39.11 40.46 16.57
N SER A 765 39.83 40.74 15.48
CA SER A 765 40.98 41.66 15.55
C SER A 765 41.30 42.49 14.30
N ARG A 766 40.55 42.38 13.20
CA ARG A 766 40.76 43.20 11.99
C ARG A 766 39.46 43.61 11.30
N PRO A 767 39.39 44.82 10.71
CA PRO A 767 38.32 45.19 9.78
C PRO A 767 38.21 44.18 8.62
N GLY A 768 37.00 43.78 8.25
CA GLY A 768 36.74 42.75 7.22
C GLY A 768 36.73 41.30 7.73
N GLU A 769 37.01 41.08 9.02
CA GLU A 769 36.78 39.81 9.71
C GLU A 769 35.47 39.89 10.53
N PRO A 770 34.68 38.79 10.61
CA PRO A 770 33.51 38.72 11.48
C PRO A 770 33.92 38.74 12.94
N LEU A 771 33.07 39.33 13.77
CA LEU A 771 33.17 39.39 15.22
C LEU A 771 32.54 38.13 15.82
N PHE A 772 33.25 37.45 16.71
CA PHE A 772 32.77 36.22 17.35
C PHE A 772 32.37 36.47 18.81
N LEU A 773 31.19 35.96 19.17
CA LEU A 773 30.69 35.80 20.53
C LEU A 773 30.61 34.31 20.83
N LEU A 774 31.50 33.82 21.70
CA LEU A 774 31.55 32.42 22.14
C LEU A 774 30.80 32.28 23.46
N LEU A 775 29.84 31.36 23.50
CA LEU A 775 29.01 31.08 24.68
C LEU A 775 29.33 29.67 25.18
N GLN A 776 29.75 29.56 26.44
CA GLN A 776 30.30 28.32 27.01
C GLN A 776 29.47 27.78 28.19
N GLY A 777 29.38 26.46 28.32
CA GLY A 777 28.69 25.79 29.44
C GLY A 777 27.16 25.74 29.31
N PRO A 778 26.44 25.27 30.35
CA PRO A 778 24.97 25.16 30.32
C PRO A 778 24.30 26.53 30.12
N GLY A 779 23.09 26.51 29.55
CA GLY A 779 22.32 27.71 29.22
C GLY A 779 22.82 28.53 28.00
N ALA A 780 23.69 27.94 27.16
CA ALA A 780 24.36 28.65 26.06
C ALA A 780 23.44 28.98 24.88
N LEU A 781 22.46 28.12 24.55
CA LEU A 781 21.49 28.41 23.50
C LEU A 781 20.52 29.52 23.94
N GLY A 782 20.21 29.60 25.22
CA GLY A 782 19.36 30.65 25.79
C GLY A 782 20.10 31.96 26.00
N ARG A 783 21.43 31.92 26.21
CA ARG A 783 22.27 33.13 26.06
C ARG A 783 22.26 33.64 24.61
N ALA A 784 22.37 32.75 23.61
CA ALA A 784 22.25 33.13 22.20
C ALA A 784 20.86 33.73 21.88
N GLY A 785 19.80 33.06 22.33
CA GLY A 785 18.42 33.50 22.12
C GLY A 785 18.13 34.87 22.72
N ARG A 786 18.52 35.10 23.97
CA ARG A 786 18.36 36.42 24.64
C ARG A 786 19.15 37.55 23.97
N LEU A 787 20.26 37.27 23.29
CA LEU A 787 20.97 38.26 22.48
C LEU A 787 20.19 38.56 21.19
N LEU A 788 19.73 37.54 20.46
CA LEU A 788 18.99 37.70 19.21
C LEU A 788 17.66 38.45 19.40
N SER A 789 16.84 38.10 20.40
CA SER A 789 15.57 38.80 20.66
C SER A 789 15.72 40.25 21.16
N ARG A 790 16.95 40.72 21.42
CA ARG A 790 17.24 42.11 21.81
C ARG A 790 17.96 42.90 20.72
N LEU A 791 18.60 42.21 19.78
CA LEU A 791 19.42 42.81 18.72
C LEU A 791 18.65 43.86 17.87
N PRO A 792 17.40 43.64 17.41
CA PRO A 792 16.65 44.66 16.64
C PRO A 792 16.41 45.95 17.43
N THR A 793 16.01 45.82 18.69
CA THR A 793 15.80 46.97 19.59
C THR A 793 17.11 47.71 19.84
N SER A 794 18.23 47.01 20.01
CA SER A 794 19.55 47.64 20.18
C SER A 794 20.01 48.35 18.90
N MET A 795 19.81 47.77 17.72
CA MET A 795 20.09 48.43 16.42
C MET A 795 19.24 49.71 16.26
N ALA A 796 17.95 49.66 16.59
CA ALA A 796 17.07 50.82 16.54
C ALA A 796 17.51 51.95 17.49
N ARG A 797 17.95 51.62 18.72
CA ARG A 797 18.54 52.60 19.64
C ARG A 797 19.88 53.13 19.15
N PHE A 798 20.70 52.30 18.49
CA PHE A 798 22.01 52.71 17.98
C PHE A 798 21.86 53.75 16.86
N ALA A 799 20.90 53.55 15.95
CA ALA A 799 20.60 54.47 14.86
C ALA A 799 20.09 55.85 15.32
N THR A 800 19.63 56.02 16.57
CA THR A 800 19.22 57.33 17.12
C THR A 800 20.34 58.06 17.88
N ARG A 801 21.56 57.51 17.93
CA ARG A 801 22.64 57.99 18.82
C ARG A 801 23.45 59.18 18.30
N GLY A 802 23.36 59.52 17.02
CA GLY A 802 24.08 60.66 16.41
C GLY A 802 23.45 61.12 15.11
N ALA A 803 23.56 62.42 14.79
CA ALA A 803 22.89 63.03 13.63
C ALA A 803 23.48 62.64 12.27
N ASP A 804 24.75 62.21 12.23
CA ASP A 804 25.51 61.92 11.00
C ASP A 804 25.74 60.41 10.78
N ALA A 805 25.23 59.53 11.65
CA ALA A 805 25.43 58.08 11.59
C ALA A 805 24.26 57.39 10.90
N GLY A 806 24.53 56.66 9.81
CA GLY A 806 23.52 55.84 9.13
C GLY A 806 23.15 54.58 9.92
N PRO A 807 21.99 53.95 9.63
CA PRO A 807 21.62 52.68 10.25
C PRO A 807 22.57 51.57 9.82
N LEU A 808 23.12 50.85 10.79
CA LEU A 808 24.06 49.75 10.58
C LEU A 808 23.32 48.47 10.20
N SER A 809 23.66 47.86 9.06
CA SER A 809 23.21 46.50 8.70
C SER A 809 24.14 45.43 9.31
N LEU A 810 23.59 44.29 9.70
CA LEU A 810 24.32 43.18 10.33
C LEU A 810 23.88 41.81 9.78
N ASP A 811 24.87 40.99 9.40
CA ASP A 811 24.68 39.56 9.17
C ASP A 811 25.14 38.78 10.40
N VAL A 812 24.34 37.81 10.85
CA VAL A 812 24.62 36.98 12.04
C VAL A 812 24.48 35.51 11.69
N ALA A 813 25.46 34.68 12.07
CA ALA A 813 25.37 33.23 11.98
C ALA A 813 25.55 32.58 13.35
N VAL A 814 24.69 31.62 13.71
CA VAL A 814 24.76 30.85 14.96
C VAL A 814 25.17 29.41 14.64
N SER A 815 26.27 28.93 15.21
CA SER A 815 26.68 27.51 15.16
C SER A 815 26.75 26.91 16.56
N ALA A 816 26.55 25.59 16.67
CA ALA A 816 26.80 24.83 17.88
C ALA A 816 27.64 23.57 17.59
N GLY A 817 28.53 23.17 18.52
CA GLY A 817 29.28 21.92 18.34
C GLY A 817 30.48 21.72 19.26
N PRO A 818 31.20 20.58 19.10
CA PRO A 818 32.39 20.24 19.86
C PRO A 818 33.57 21.18 19.59
N MET A 819 34.27 21.62 20.63
CA MET A 819 35.63 22.16 20.50
C MET A 819 36.65 21.01 20.52
N GLY A 820 37.68 21.10 19.67
CA GLY A 820 38.85 20.22 19.76
C GLY A 820 39.72 20.53 20.99
N PRO A 821 40.62 19.62 21.40
CA PRO A 821 41.50 19.86 22.53
C PRO A 821 42.59 20.90 22.18
N ALA A 822 42.76 21.86 23.10
CA ALA A 822 43.76 22.94 23.11
C ALA A 822 43.57 24.07 22.06
N LEU A 823 43.32 25.27 22.58
CA LEU A 823 43.66 26.56 21.95
C LEU A 823 44.36 27.44 23.00
N THR A 824 45.56 27.92 22.66
CA THR A 824 46.20 29.06 23.33
C THR A 824 45.72 30.37 22.70
N ASP A 825 45.84 31.50 23.41
CA ASP A 825 45.38 32.82 22.93
C ASP A 825 45.80 33.11 21.47
N GLY A 826 44.81 33.40 20.62
CA GLY A 826 45.00 34.02 19.31
C GLY A 826 44.47 33.24 18.11
N ASP A 827 44.34 31.92 18.19
CA ASP A 827 43.83 31.09 17.09
C ASP A 827 42.37 30.67 17.35
N LEU A 828 41.49 30.87 16.37
CA LEU A 828 40.04 30.68 16.47
C LEU A 828 39.52 29.49 15.63
N THR A 829 40.39 28.65 15.09
CA THR A 829 40.03 27.51 14.20
C THR A 829 39.40 26.31 14.92
N GLY A 830 38.33 26.55 15.70
CA GLY A 830 37.43 25.51 16.22
C GLY A 830 36.25 25.25 15.28
N LEU A 831 35.68 24.03 15.32
CA LEU A 831 34.56 23.63 14.44
C LEU A 831 33.38 24.63 14.43
N PRO A 832 32.79 25.04 15.57
CA PRO A 832 31.63 25.94 15.55
C PRO A 832 31.98 27.34 15.04
N THR A 833 33.16 27.84 15.40
CA THR A 833 33.67 29.14 14.95
C THR A 833 33.89 29.15 13.43
N SER A 834 34.47 28.08 12.89
CA SER A 834 34.71 27.91 11.45
C SER A 834 33.40 27.79 10.65
N GLU A 835 32.40 27.11 11.20
CA GLU A 835 31.09 26.97 10.56
C GLU A 835 30.31 28.29 10.59
N ALA A 836 30.24 28.98 11.73
CA ALA A 836 29.62 30.30 11.81
C ALA A 836 30.33 31.32 10.88
N ALA A 837 31.66 31.27 10.78
CA ALA A 837 32.43 32.09 9.86
C ALA A 837 32.15 31.78 8.37
N ARG A 838 31.86 30.52 8.03
CA ARG A 838 31.45 30.09 6.69
C ARG A 838 30.05 30.61 6.35
N ILE A 839 29.09 30.42 7.27
CA ILE A 839 27.68 30.79 7.07
C ILE A 839 27.52 32.33 6.98
N VAL A 840 28.16 33.11 7.86
CA VAL A 840 28.04 34.57 7.84
C VAL A 840 28.71 35.23 6.62
N ARG A 841 29.60 34.49 5.93
CA ARG A 841 30.23 34.91 4.67
C ARG A 841 29.51 34.35 3.43
N HIS A 842 28.39 33.65 3.58
CA HIS A 842 27.70 33.01 2.45
C HIS A 842 27.04 34.06 1.53
N PRO A 843 27.15 33.96 0.18
CA PRO A 843 26.58 34.95 -0.73
C PRO A 843 25.08 35.22 -0.54
N GLY A 844 24.31 34.20 -0.14
CA GLY A 844 22.88 34.31 0.16
C GLY A 844 22.52 35.22 1.36
N MET A 845 23.49 35.58 2.21
CA MET A 845 23.31 36.63 3.22
C MET A 845 23.33 38.02 2.55
N ALA A 846 24.40 38.29 1.80
CA ALA A 846 24.67 39.58 1.18
C ALA A 846 23.65 39.99 0.11
N ASP A 847 23.10 39.05 -0.65
CA ASP A 847 22.09 39.37 -1.68
C ASP A 847 20.78 39.93 -1.10
N ARG A 848 20.49 39.74 0.20
CA ARG A 848 19.33 40.34 0.86
C ARG A 848 19.60 41.74 1.41
N GLN A 849 20.84 42.06 1.82
CA GLN A 849 21.24 43.41 2.24
C GLN A 849 21.02 44.45 1.15
N ARG A 850 21.14 44.06 -0.13
CA ARG A 850 20.98 44.96 -1.31
C ARG A 850 19.61 45.66 -1.40
N LEU A 851 18.61 45.25 -0.62
CA LEU A 851 17.24 45.74 -0.72
C LEU A 851 16.87 46.82 0.32
N GLN A 852 17.44 46.80 1.54
CA GLN A 852 17.12 47.79 2.59
C GLN A 852 18.33 48.06 3.52
N ARG A 853 18.63 49.36 3.73
CA ARG A 853 19.61 49.83 4.72
C ARG A 853 19.14 49.58 6.15
N GLY A 854 20.06 49.23 7.05
CA GLY A 854 19.75 48.88 8.43
C GLY A 854 19.10 47.49 8.57
N SER A 855 19.42 46.57 7.64
CA SER A 855 18.86 45.22 7.63
C SER A 855 19.60 44.28 8.58
N LEU A 856 18.88 43.28 9.10
CA LEU A 856 19.42 42.23 9.97
C LEU A 856 19.11 40.87 9.34
N ALA A 857 20.15 40.16 8.90
CA ALA A 857 20.04 38.77 8.48
C ALA A 857 20.56 37.84 9.60
N VAL A 858 19.81 36.78 9.91
CA VAL A 858 20.22 35.77 10.90
C VAL A 858 20.13 34.38 10.27
N ALA A 859 21.20 33.60 10.37
CA ALA A 859 21.26 32.23 9.88
C ALA A 859 21.80 31.26 10.95
N LEU A 860 21.52 29.97 10.77
CA LEU A 860 21.88 28.89 11.69
C LEU A 860 22.73 27.82 10.99
N SER A 861 23.64 27.20 11.73
CA SER A 861 24.18 25.87 11.40
C SER A 861 23.07 24.83 11.34
N ASP A 862 23.28 23.81 10.53
CA ASP A 862 22.35 22.68 10.40
C ASP A 862 22.02 22.02 11.75
N ARG A 863 23.03 21.79 12.59
CA ARG A 863 22.85 21.24 13.94
C ARG A 863 21.95 22.07 14.87
N VAL A 864 21.92 23.39 14.69
CA VAL A 864 21.04 24.28 15.47
C VAL A 864 19.62 24.27 14.90
N TYR A 865 19.46 24.10 13.58
CA TYR A 865 18.18 23.81 12.95
C TYR A 865 17.59 22.48 13.45
N GLU A 866 18.37 21.39 13.46
CA GLU A 866 17.99 20.08 14.03
C GLU A 866 17.52 20.25 15.49
N THR A 867 18.35 20.87 16.34
CA THR A 867 18.08 21.09 17.77
C THR A 867 16.76 21.83 18.01
N LEU A 868 16.42 22.82 17.16
CA LEU A 868 15.13 23.53 17.24
C LEU A 868 13.97 22.64 16.79
N GLY A 869 14.14 21.87 15.72
CA GLY A 869 13.15 20.92 15.20
C GLY A 869 12.79 19.81 16.21
N GLU A 870 13.79 19.26 16.91
CA GLU A 870 13.59 18.24 17.95
C GLU A 870 12.90 18.78 19.20
N LEU A 871 13.37 19.91 19.74
CA LEU A 871 13.01 20.35 21.08
C LEU A 871 11.79 21.27 21.11
N VAL A 872 11.68 22.19 20.14
CA VAL A 872 10.62 23.20 20.07
C VAL A 872 9.54 22.79 19.06
N GLY A 873 9.94 22.07 18.01
CA GLY A 873 9.05 21.54 16.97
C GLY A 873 9.06 22.35 15.67
N PRO A 874 8.33 21.89 14.63
CA PRO A 874 8.41 22.44 13.28
C PRO A 874 7.92 23.89 13.14
N THR A 875 7.27 24.47 14.15
CA THR A 875 6.98 25.92 14.17
C THR A 875 8.26 26.77 14.24
N ALA A 876 9.30 26.30 14.93
CA ALA A 876 10.58 27.00 15.02
C ALA A 876 11.39 26.94 13.72
N THR A 877 11.31 25.82 12.97
CA THR A 877 12.05 25.63 11.72
C THR A 877 11.32 26.11 10.48
N ARG A 878 9.99 26.26 10.49
CA ARG A 878 9.18 26.75 9.35
C ARG A 878 9.58 28.14 8.84
N ALA A 879 10.17 28.98 9.68
CA ALA A 879 10.65 30.32 9.30
C ALA A 879 12.06 30.31 8.67
N LEU A 880 12.72 29.14 8.63
CA LEU A 880 14.08 28.95 8.17
C LEU A 880 14.10 28.34 6.75
N VAL A 881 14.97 28.85 5.88
CA VAL A 881 15.11 28.45 4.48
C VAL A 881 16.59 28.13 4.22
N PRO A 882 16.95 27.04 3.51
CA PRO A 882 18.36 26.73 3.27
C PRO A 882 19.04 27.84 2.45
N LEU A 883 20.28 28.16 2.81
CA LEU A 883 21.12 29.15 2.11
C LEU A 883 21.61 28.64 0.73
N GLY A 884 21.57 27.32 0.52
CA GLY A 884 22.05 26.64 -0.67
C GLY A 884 21.75 25.13 -0.58
N GLY A 885 22.76 24.29 -0.69
CA GLY A 885 22.67 22.86 -0.40
C GLY A 885 22.46 22.56 1.10
N GLU A 886 22.07 21.31 1.41
CA GLU A 886 21.64 20.88 2.75
C GLU A 886 22.67 21.17 3.86
N THR A 887 23.98 21.18 3.54
CA THR A 887 25.06 21.44 4.51
C THR A 887 25.54 22.91 4.60
N GLU A 888 24.87 23.85 3.93
CA GLU A 888 25.33 25.26 3.80
C GLU A 888 24.69 26.23 4.81
N GLY A 889 23.73 25.76 5.61
CA GLY A 889 23.09 26.50 6.70
C GLY A 889 21.72 27.08 6.36
N TRP A 890 21.04 27.61 7.37
CA TRP A 890 19.61 27.93 7.33
C TRP A 890 19.33 29.41 7.65
N LEU A 891 18.89 30.18 6.66
CA LEU A 891 18.55 31.61 6.78
C LEU A 891 17.15 31.82 7.38
N CYS A 892 17.05 32.67 8.39
CA CYS A 892 15.77 33.12 8.92
C CYS A 892 15.08 34.11 7.98
N THR A 893 13.80 33.85 7.72
CA THR A 893 12.89 34.72 6.95
C THR A 893 11.81 35.38 7.79
N GLY A 894 11.66 34.97 9.04
CA GLY A 894 10.77 35.57 10.04
C GLY A 894 11.47 36.63 10.91
N GLY A 895 10.86 36.98 12.04
CA GLY A 895 11.50 37.84 13.03
C GLY A 895 12.66 37.13 13.74
N PRO A 896 13.82 37.78 13.94
CA PRO A 896 14.90 37.22 14.76
C PRO A 896 14.49 37.09 16.24
N GLU A 897 13.42 37.78 16.65
CA GLU A 897 12.84 37.72 17.98
C GLU A 897 12.15 36.36 18.25
N ASP A 898 11.36 35.85 17.29
CA ASP A 898 10.76 34.50 17.36
C ASP A 898 11.83 33.40 17.44
N LEU A 899 12.90 33.54 16.65
CA LEU A 899 14.04 32.63 16.65
C LEU A 899 14.81 32.67 17.98
N GLY A 900 15.00 33.87 18.55
CA GLY A 900 15.65 34.02 19.85
C GLY A 900 14.83 33.48 21.02
N GLU A 901 13.49 33.57 20.95
CA GLU A 901 12.60 32.87 21.89
C GLU A 901 12.72 31.35 21.74
N ALA A 902 12.68 30.82 20.51
CA ALA A 902 12.80 29.39 20.25
C ALA A 902 14.14 28.82 20.76
N LEU A 903 15.25 29.53 20.57
CA LEU A 903 16.56 29.15 21.13
C LEU A 903 16.58 29.20 22.67
N THR A 904 15.85 30.14 23.28
CA THR A 904 15.72 30.24 24.75
C THR A 904 14.83 29.12 25.33
N GLU A 905 13.85 28.66 24.57
CA GLU A 905 12.99 27.53 24.95
C GLU A 905 13.70 26.18 24.77
N ALA A 906 14.43 25.99 23.66
CA ALA A 906 15.26 24.80 23.43
C ALA A 906 16.27 24.59 24.58
N ASP A 907 16.91 25.68 25.03
CA ASP A 907 17.83 25.71 26.18
C ASP A 907 17.18 25.19 27.48
N GLY A 908 16.02 25.73 27.85
CA GLY A 908 15.26 25.26 29.02
C GLY A 908 14.74 23.82 28.89
N LEU A 909 14.49 23.35 27.65
CA LEU A 909 14.09 21.98 27.37
C LEU A 909 15.28 21.00 27.31
N GLN A 910 16.52 21.47 27.12
CA GLN A 910 17.74 20.68 27.32
C GLN A 910 18.03 20.48 28.81
N ASP A 911 17.93 21.54 29.63
CA ASP A 911 18.10 21.44 31.08
C ASP A 911 17.00 20.56 31.72
N ALA A 912 15.80 20.53 31.14
CA ALA A 912 14.74 19.57 31.49
C ALA A 912 14.82 18.22 30.75
N GLY A 913 15.85 17.99 29.93
CA GLY A 913 15.95 16.89 28.97
C GLY A 913 16.33 15.51 29.54
N GLY A 914 16.61 15.42 30.84
CA GLY A 914 16.89 14.15 31.51
C GLY A 914 15.64 13.29 31.66
N VAL A 915 15.63 12.07 31.10
CA VAL A 915 14.53 11.11 31.29
C VAL A 915 14.44 10.72 32.77
N ALA A 916 13.47 11.29 33.48
CA ALA A 916 13.43 11.33 34.94
C ALA A 916 12.90 10.05 35.63
N TRP A 917 12.70 8.96 34.88
CA TRP A 917 12.17 7.69 35.38
C TRP A 917 13.14 6.53 35.09
N PRO A 918 13.07 5.41 35.85
CA PRO A 918 13.94 4.26 35.61
C PRO A 918 13.64 3.62 34.25
N VAL A 919 14.49 3.87 33.27
CA VAL A 919 14.35 3.32 31.90
C VAL A 919 14.73 1.85 31.83
N CYS A 920 14.01 1.10 30.99
CA CYS A 920 14.21 -0.31 30.67
C CYS A 920 15.62 -0.59 30.14
N GLY A 921 16.16 0.28 29.27
CA GLY A 921 17.57 0.25 28.87
C GLY A 921 17.98 -0.90 27.94
N ARG A 922 17.13 -1.91 27.68
CA ARG A 922 17.27 -2.83 26.53
C ARG A 922 17.48 -2.01 25.25
N ARG A 923 18.29 -2.49 24.31
CA ARG A 923 18.37 -1.88 22.97
C ARG A 923 17.03 -2.07 22.26
N THR A 924 16.49 -1.02 21.66
CA THR A 924 15.32 -1.15 20.78
C THR A 924 15.76 -1.75 19.45
N VAL A 925 14.98 -2.70 18.95
CA VAL A 925 15.32 -3.48 17.74
C VAL A 925 14.84 -2.77 16.46
N GLU A 926 14.03 -1.71 16.61
CA GLU A 926 13.09 -1.21 15.58
C GLU A 926 13.13 0.31 15.35
N ALA A 927 13.95 1.07 16.07
CA ALA A 927 14.12 2.50 15.81
C ALA A 927 15.03 2.71 14.58
N GLU A 928 14.95 3.87 13.90
CA GLU A 928 15.84 4.16 12.76
C GLU A 928 17.31 4.47 13.16
N ASP A 929 17.62 4.42 14.47
CA ASP A 929 18.95 4.59 15.06
C ASP A 929 19.46 3.35 15.86
N HIS A 930 20.71 2.91 15.60
CA HIS A 930 21.31 1.70 16.23
C HIS A 930 21.68 1.84 17.71
N HIS A 931 21.64 3.07 18.22
CA HIS A 931 22.20 3.41 19.53
C HIS A 931 21.12 3.75 20.56
N ALA A 932 19.85 3.81 20.14
CA ALA A 932 18.72 4.02 21.02
C ALA A 932 18.59 2.88 22.06
N ARG A 933 18.48 3.26 23.32
CA ARG A 933 18.02 2.38 24.40
C ARG A 933 16.54 2.64 24.64
N CYS A 934 15.79 1.60 24.98
CA CYS A 934 14.39 1.71 25.34
C CYS A 934 14.22 2.64 26.54
N THR A 935 13.58 3.78 26.29
CA THR A 935 13.19 4.81 27.26
C THR A 935 11.96 4.41 28.08
N GLY A 936 11.28 3.31 27.72
CA GLY A 936 10.14 2.75 28.44
C GLY A 936 10.45 2.53 29.91
N ILE A 937 9.56 2.98 30.79
CA ILE A 937 9.69 2.86 32.24
C ILE A 937 9.69 1.40 32.70
N ARG A 938 10.53 1.04 33.68
CA ARG A 938 10.49 -0.26 34.34
C ARG A 938 9.23 -0.41 35.18
N LEU A 939 8.51 -1.50 34.99
CA LEU A 939 7.29 -1.78 35.73
C LEU A 939 7.58 -2.19 37.19
N PRO A 940 6.70 -1.88 38.15
CA PRO A 940 6.86 -2.32 39.53
C PRO A 940 7.02 -3.84 39.62
N GLY A 941 8.14 -4.30 40.19
CA GLY A 941 8.49 -5.73 40.29
C GLY A 941 9.28 -6.31 39.11
N TYR A 942 9.52 -5.55 38.03
CA TYR A 942 10.21 -6.01 36.83
C TYR A 942 11.36 -5.08 36.42
N ASP A 943 12.45 -5.65 35.90
CA ASP A 943 13.59 -4.86 35.38
C ASP A 943 13.37 -4.26 33.98
N ARG A 944 12.15 -4.38 33.44
CA ARG A 944 11.80 -4.05 32.04
C ARG A 944 10.49 -3.26 31.95
N CYS A 945 10.27 -2.61 30.81
CA CYS A 945 8.97 -2.03 30.45
C CYS A 945 8.01 -3.08 29.87
N LEU A 946 6.71 -2.75 29.80
CA LEU A 946 5.65 -3.65 29.33
C LEU A 946 5.97 -4.31 27.97
N ALA A 947 6.47 -3.52 27.01
CA ALA A 947 6.82 -4.00 25.67
C ALA A 947 8.09 -4.88 25.59
N HIS A 948 8.72 -5.17 26.72
CA HIS A 948 9.90 -6.02 26.85
C HIS A 948 9.79 -7.10 27.94
N LEU A 949 8.64 -7.20 28.63
CA LEU A 949 8.29 -8.37 29.43
C LEU A 949 8.22 -9.61 28.53
N ASP A 950 8.60 -10.77 29.06
CA ASP A 950 8.37 -12.04 28.37
C ASP A 950 6.89 -12.46 28.56
N PRO A 951 6.26 -13.29 27.68
CA PRO A 951 4.80 -13.38 27.59
C PRO A 951 4.06 -13.78 28.88
N ASP A 952 4.68 -14.62 29.73
CA ASP A 952 4.10 -15.00 31.03
C ASP A 952 4.19 -13.84 32.05
N GLU A 953 5.23 -13.00 31.97
CA GLU A 953 5.37 -11.77 32.76
C GLU A 953 4.35 -10.71 32.29
N GLU A 954 4.16 -10.56 30.97
CA GLU A 954 3.15 -9.65 30.39
C GLU A 954 1.75 -10.04 30.86
N TYR A 955 1.39 -11.32 30.77
CA TYR A 955 0.10 -11.83 31.24
C TYR A 955 -0.08 -11.66 32.76
N ALA A 956 0.97 -11.92 33.55
CA ALA A 956 0.94 -11.72 35.00
C ALA A 956 0.75 -10.25 35.38
N TYR A 957 1.45 -9.32 34.72
CA TYR A 957 1.29 -7.88 34.96
C TYR A 957 -0.11 -7.40 34.54
N LEU A 958 -0.56 -7.71 33.32
CA LEU A 958 -1.90 -7.33 32.84
C LEU A 958 -3.01 -7.91 33.73
N GLY A 959 -2.83 -9.12 34.26
CA GLY A 959 -3.72 -9.75 35.24
C GLY A 959 -3.79 -9.07 36.62
N THR A 960 -2.94 -8.08 36.90
CA THR A 960 -3.06 -7.21 38.10
C THR A 960 -3.94 -5.97 37.86
N LEU A 961 -4.25 -5.67 36.59
CA LEU A 961 -5.02 -4.49 36.20
C LEU A 961 -6.53 -4.80 36.18
N GLY A 962 -7.32 -3.75 36.38
CA GLY A 962 -8.77 -3.75 36.22
C GLY A 962 -9.31 -2.34 35.99
N PRO A 963 -10.63 -2.18 35.77
CA PRO A 963 -11.23 -0.88 35.46
C PRO A 963 -10.88 0.21 36.48
N GLY A 964 -10.40 1.36 36.00
CA GLY A 964 -9.96 2.48 36.82
C GLY A 964 -8.57 2.32 37.45
N SER A 965 -7.80 1.27 37.12
CA SER A 965 -6.42 1.11 37.62
C SER A 965 -5.49 2.20 37.06
N PRO A 966 -4.56 2.73 37.86
CA PRO A 966 -3.51 3.61 37.37
C PRO A 966 -2.49 2.84 36.53
N VAL A 967 -1.99 3.46 35.46
CA VAL A 967 -0.98 2.89 34.57
C VAL A 967 0.14 3.90 34.31
N ASP A 968 1.38 3.50 34.58
CA ASP A 968 2.58 4.26 34.24
C ASP A 968 3.38 3.47 33.20
N LEU A 969 3.31 3.94 31.96
CA LEU A 969 3.82 3.28 30.76
C LEU A 969 4.63 4.24 29.89
N ARG A 970 5.15 5.32 30.50
CA ARG A 970 5.99 6.35 29.85
C ARG A 970 7.14 5.72 29.06
N GLY A 971 7.44 6.27 27.88
CA GLY A 971 8.48 5.78 26.96
C GLY A 971 8.22 4.42 26.30
N THR A 972 7.05 3.79 26.50
CA THR A 972 6.78 2.42 26.02
C THR A 972 6.27 2.40 24.57
N THR A 973 6.76 1.45 23.77
CA THR A 973 6.31 1.24 22.39
C THR A 973 5.22 0.18 22.33
N PHE A 974 3.98 0.57 22.00
CA PHE A 974 2.83 -0.30 21.82
C PHE A 974 2.73 -0.76 20.37
N LYS A 975 2.87 -2.07 20.17
CA LYS A 975 2.91 -2.76 18.87
C LYS A 975 2.39 -4.19 19.04
N GLY A 976 1.98 -4.83 17.95
CA GLY A 976 1.58 -6.24 17.96
C GLY A 976 0.32 -6.50 18.79
N GLY A 977 -0.60 -5.53 18.85
CA GLY A 977 -1.82 -5.59 19.65
C GLY A 977 -1.61 -5.50 21.15
N LEU A 978 -0.43 -5.05 21.61
CA LEU A 978 -0.14 -4.84 23.04
C LEU A 978 -1.09 -3.79 23.63
N LEU A 979 -1.41 -2.75 22.87
CA LEU A 979 -2.40 -1.73 23.27
C LEU A 979 -3.77 -2.37 23.54
N GLN A 980 -4.26 -3.24 22.64
CA GLN A 980 -5.57 -3.86 22.82
C GLN A 980 -5.59 -4.79 24.03
N ARG A 981 -4.52 -5.55 24.30
CA ARG A 981 -4.43 -6.41 25.50
C ARG A 981 -4.44 -5.59 26.80
N LEU A 982 -3.83 -4.40 26.81
CA LEU A 982 -3.93 -3.45 27.91
C LEU A 982 -5.37 -2.93 28.09
N LEU A 983 -6.00 -2.44 27.02
CA LEU A 983 -7.36 -1.88 27.06
C LEU A 983 -8.41 -2.93 27.43
N ASP A 984 -8.28 -4.17 26.93
CA ASP A 984 -9.13 -5.31 27.28
C ASP A 984 -9.02 -5.67 28.78
N SER A 985 -7.85 -5.47 29.40
CA SER A 985 -7.62 -5.71 30.83
C SER A 985 -8.21 -4.60 31.72
N LEU A 986 -8.41 -3.40 31.17
CA LEU A 986 -8.98 -2.22 31.85
C LEU A 986 -10.50 -2.07 31.60
N ARG A 987 -11.15 -3.10 31.04
CA ARG A 987 -12.56 -3.12 30.64
C ARG A 987 -13.39 -4.05 31.52
N GLU A 988 -14.42 -3.54 32.18
CA GLU A 988 -15.28 -4.35 33.08
C GLU A 988 -16.09 -5.40 32.31
N SER A 989 -16.62 -5.01 31.14
CA SER A 989 -17.35 -5.90 30.24
C SER A 989 -17.51 -5.27 28.85
N ARG A 990 -17.88 -6.08 27.85
CA ARG A 990 -18.04 -5.65 26.43
C ARG A 990 -19.14 -4.60 26.18
N SER A 991 -19.92 -4.22 27.20
CA SER A 991 -20.96 -3.18 27.11
C SER A 991 -20.62 -1.90 27.88
N HIS A 992 -19.48 -1.87 28.57
CA HIS A 992 -19.00 -0.72 29.34
C HIS A 992 -17.75 -0.13 28.67
N PRO A 993 -17.50 1.19 28.81
CA PRO A 993 -16.29 1.85 28.32
C PRO A 993 -15.02 1.22 28.93
N VAL A 994 -13.86 1.50 28.34
CA VAL A 994 -12.58 1.22 29.01
C VAL A 994 -12.37 2.32 30.03
N THR A 995 -12.07 1.99 31.28
CA THR A 995 -11.84 2.99 32.33
C THR A 995 -10.38 2.94 32.77
N LEU A 996 -9.68 4.07 32.61
CA LEU A 996 -8.31 4.23 33.10
C LEU A 996 -8.31 5.08 34.39
N GLY A 997 -7.38 4.79 35.30
CA GLY A 997 -7.12 5.61 36.48
C GLY A 997 -6.31 6.86 36.14
N GLU A 998 -5.21 7.07 36.86
CA GLU A 998 -4.13 7.96 36.42
C GLU A 998 -3.34 7.27 35.31
N ALA A 999 -3.12 7.96 34.19
CA ALA A 999 -2.57 7.35 32.97
C ALA A 999 -1.36 8.15 32.44
N ALA A 1000 -0.15 7.61 32.62
CA ALA A 1000 1.09 8.25 32.17
C ALA A 1000 1.69 7.52 30.97
N PHE A 1001 1.65 8.18 29.81
CA PHE A 1001 2.14 7.72 28.50
C PHE A 1001 3.11 8.74 27.88
N ASP A 1002 3.72 9.62 28.67
CA ASP A 1002 4.74 10.58 28.21
C ASP A 1002 5.85 9.86 27.42
N HIS A 1003 6.21 10.40 26.24
CA HIS A 1003 7.17 9.79 25.29
C HIS A 1003 6.82 8.35 24.81
N ALA A 1004 5.60 7.84 25.04
CA ALA A 1004 5.18 6.54 24.51
C ALA A 1004 5.02 6.55 22.98
N THR A 1005 5.08 5.38 22.33
CA THR A 1005 4.90 5.25 20.88
C THR A 1005 3.81 4.25 20.57
N PHE A 1006 2.69 4.69 20.01
CA PHE A 1006 1.56 3.85 19.61
C PHE A 1006 1.67 3.51 18.12
N VAL A 1007 2.21 2.33 17.81
CA VAL A 1007 2.18 1.72 16.47
C VAL A 1007 0.86 0.97 16.26
N ASP A 1008 0.32 0.38 17.33
CA ASP A 1008 -1.05 -0.13 17.35
C ASP A 1008 -2.07 1.02 17.17
N ASP A 1009 -3.10 0.78 16.34
CA ASP A 1009 -4.27 1.66 16.23
C ASP A 1009 -5.09 1.66 17.53
N TRP A 1010 -5.42 2.85 18.06
CA TRP A 1010 -6.56 3.01 18.97
C TRP A 1010 -7.84 2.90 18.12
N ASN A 1011 -8.48 1.73 18.17
CA ASN A 1011 -9.68 1.43 17.37
C ASN A 1011 -11.01 1.64 18.12
N GLU A 1012 -10.95 1.93 19.41
CA GLU A 1012 -12.12 2.00 20.30
C GLU A 1012 -12.19 3.41 20.92
N GLY A 1013 -13.22 4.18 20.53
CA GLY A 1013 -13.59 5.42 21.20
C GLY A 1013 -14.49 5.17 22.42
N GLY A 1014 -14.85 6.22 23.14
CA GLY A 1014 -15.60 6.11 24.39
C GLY A 1014 -14.77 5.52 25.53
N ILE A 1015 -13.61 6.12 25.79
CA ILE A 1015 -12.70 5.76 26.88
C ILE A 1015 -12.85 6.76 28.03
N ASP A 1016 -12.98 6.28 29.26
CA ASP A 1016 -13.12 7.11 30.46
C ASP A 1016 -11.78 7.19 31.22
N PHE A 1017 -11.07 8.30 31.05
CA PHE A 1017 -9.91 8.65 31.86
C PHE A 1017 -10.40 9.30 33.17
N SER A 1018 -10.50 8.51 34.23
CA SER A 1018 -11.09 8.91 35.51
C SER A 1018 -10.22 9.85 36.36
N SER A 1019 -8.93 9.96 36.03
CA SER A 1019 -7.96 10.87 36.66
C SER A 1019 -7.14 11.61 35.59
N ARG A 1020 -5.96 12.10 35.95
CA ARG A 1020 -5.00 12.75 35.05
C ARG A 1020 -4.54 11.80 33.93
N ALA A 1021 -4.42 12.32 32.71
CA ALA A 1021 -3.91 11.61 31.55
C ALA A 1021 -2.78 12.41 30.87
N CYS A 1022 -1.59 11.84 30.79
CA CYS A 1022 -0.42 12.44 30.15
C CYS A 1022 0.01 11.63 28.92
N PHE A 1023 0.13 12.30 27.78
CA PHE A 1023 0.61 11.79 26.49
C PHE A 1023 1.69 12.74 25.93
N SER A 1024 2.36 13.51 26.78
CA SER A 1024 3.29 14.56 26.37
C SER A 1024 4.48 13.97 25.62
N ARG A 1025 4.74 14.49 24.41
CA ARG A 1025 5.70 13.94 23.43
C ARG A 1025 5.46 12.48 23.02
N ALA A 1026 4.24 11.95 23.21
CA ALA A 1026 3.90 10.63 22.67
C ALA A 1026 3.75 10.68 21.13
N VAL A 1027 3.99 9.56 20.47
CA VAL A 1027 3.92 9.42 19.00
C VAL A 1027 2.87 8.39 18.63
N PHE A 1028 1.79 8.83 17.98
CA PHE A 1028 0.75 7.97 17.43
C PHE A 1028 1.05 7.72 15.93
N ALA A 1029 1.76 6.63 15.68
CA ALA A 1029 2.00 6.11 14.33
C ALA A 1029 0.77 5.36 13.78
N GLY A 1030 0.05 4.66 14.66
CA GLY A 1030 -1.31 4.21 14.41
C GLY A 1030 -2.33 5.36 14.44
N ARG A 1031 -3.58 5.05 14.09
CA ARG A 1031 -4.73 5.96 14.18
C ARG A 1031 -5.16 6.11 15.63
N ALA A 1032 -5.37 7.34 16.08
CA ALA A 1032 -5.84 7.67 17.42
C ALA A 1032 -7.32 8.03 17.37
N ARG A 1033 -8.22 7.04 17.49
CA ARG A 1033 -9.67 7.30 17.64
C ARG A 1033 -10.05 7.39 19.11
N LEU A 1034 -9.90 8.59 19.66
CA LEU A 1034 -10.29 8.95 21.01
C LEU A 1034 -11.66 9.66 21.06
N GLY A 1035 -12.39 9.73 19.94
CA GLY A 1035 -13.76 10.25 19.89
C GLY A 1035 -14.70 9.62 20.93
N ASP A 1036 -15.72 10.38 21.32
CA ASP A 1036 -16.69 10.08 22.39
C ASP A 1036 -16.08 9.84 23.80
N SER A 1037 -14.79 10.11 24.02
CA SER A 1037 -14.09 9.81 25.30
C SER A 1037 -14.24 10.90 26.36
N THR A 1038 -14.15 10.51 27.64
CA THR A 1038 -14.19 11.41 28.80
C THR A 1038 -12.82 11.57 29.44
N PHE A 1039 -12.39 12.80 29.67
CA PHE A 1039 -11.21 13.15 30.47
C PHE A 1039 -11.66 13.89 31.73
N ALA A 1040 -11.65 13.20 32.87
CA ALA A 1040 -12.14 13.72 34.15
C ALA A 1040 -11.08 14.55 34.91
N GLY A 1041 -9.80 14.17 34.78
CA GLY A 1041 -8.64 14.94 35.26
C GLY A 1041 -8.00 15.79 34.16
N GLU A 1042 -6.87 16.43 34.50
CA GLU A 1042 -6.04 17.18 33.54
C GLU A 1042 -5.56 16.26 32.41
N ALA A 1043 -5.61 16.76 31.17
CA ALA A 1043 -5.18 16.01 29.98
C ALA A 1043 -4.04 16.75 29.29
N SER A 1044 -2.84 16.16 29.25
CA SER A 1044 -1.69 16.74 28.55
C SER A 1044 -1.29 15.93 27.32
N PHE A 1045 -1.18 16.63 26.20
CA PHE A 1045 -0.77 16.19 24.88
C PHE A 1045 0.35 17.12 24.35
N ASP A 1046 1.09 17.78 25.25
CA ASP A 1046 2.14 18.74 24.88
C ASP A 1046 3.24 18.08 24.04
N GLY A 1047 3.45 18.59 22.82
CA GLY A 1047 4.42 18.04 21.86
C GLY A 1047 4.05 16.66 21.28
N VAL A 1048 2.81 16.18 21.45
CA VAL A 1048 2.35 14.90 20.85
C VAL A 1048 2.45 14.93 19.32
N VAL A 1049 2.70 13.78 18.68
CA VAL A 1049 2.74 13.65 17.22
C VAL A 1049 1.74 12.60 16.73
N PHE A 1050 0.71 13.02 16.00
CA PHE A 1050 -0.22 12.15 15.28
C PHE A 1050 0.23 12.04 13.81
N LEU A 1051 0.87 10.92 13.46
CA LEU A 1051 1.17 10.57 12.07
C LEU A 1051 -0.09 10.01 11.38
N GLY A 1052 -0.90 9.27 12.14
CA GLY A 1052 -2.26 8.89 11.75
C GLY A 1052 -3.29 10.00 11.94
N VAL A 1053 -4.57 9.64 11.84
CA VAL A 1053 -5.70 10.53 12.22
C VAL A 1053 -5.71 10.68 13.75
N GLY A 1054 -5.82 11.92 14.22
CA GLY A 1054 -6.13 12.25 15.61
C GLY A 1054 -7.59 12.70 15.73
N ASP A 1055 -8.44 11.81 16.21
CA ASP A 1055 -9.90 11.98 16.29
C ASP A 1055 -10.33 12.06 17.75
N PHE A 1056 -10.86 13.21 18.14
CA PHE A 1056 -11.43 13.54 19.44
C PHE A 1056 -12.90 14.02 19.30
N ASP A 1057 -13.57 13.68 18.19
CA ASP A 1057 -14.96 14.11 17.95
C ASP A 1057 -15.88 13.73 19.13
N ARG A 1058 -16.72 14.67 19.61
CA ARG A 1058 -17.62 14.54 20.78
C ARG A 1058 -16.94 14.21 22.12
N SER A 1059 -15.62 14.29 22.22
CA SER A 1059 -14.90 14.06 23.49
C SER A 1059 -15.14 15.17 24.51
N ARG A 1060 -15.05 14.84 25.79
CA ARG A 1060 -15.36 15.77 26.90
C ARG A 1060 -14.20 15.90 27.89
N PHE A 1061 -13.70 17.11 28.04
CA PHE A 1061 -12.62 17.47 28.97
C PHE A 1061 -13.20 18.24 30.16
N HIS A 1062 -13.06 17.70 31.37
CA HIS A 1062 -13.57 18.30 32.61
C HIS A 1062 -12.59 19.26 33.28
N ARG A 1063 -11.32 19.22 32.87
CA ARG A 1063 -10.17 19.97 33.39
C ARG A 1063 -9.27 20.43 32.25
N GLY A 1064 -8.23 21.19 32.60
CA GLY A 1064 -7.28 21.77 31.65
C GLY A 1064 -6.76 20.76 30.63
N ALA A 1065 -6.81 21.14 29.35
CA ALA A 1065 -6.44 20.30 28.22
C ALA A 1065 -5.31 20.96 27.40
N ASP A 1066 -4.13 20.36 27.43
CA ASP A 1066 -2.89 20.96 26.93
C ASP A 1066 -2.41 20.26 25.65
N PHE A 1067 -2.73 20.82 24.49
CA PHE A 1067 -2.28 20.41 23.16
C PHE A 1067 -1.18 21.33 22.61
N ARG A 1068 -0.40 22.01 23.47
CA ARG A 1068 0.67 22.91 23.01
C ARG A 1068 1.68 22.13 22.17
N ARG A 1069 2.17 22.74 21.09
CA ARG A 1069 3.16 22.13 20.16
C ARG A 1069 2.75 20.79 19.53
N ALA A 1070 1.48 20.36 19.68
CA ALA A 1070 0.97 19.12 19.10
C ALA A 1070 1.06 19.14 17.56
N GLN A 1071 1.46 18.03 16.96
CA GLN A 1071 1.62 17.88 15.50
C GLN A 1071 0.58 16.90 14.97
N PHE A 1072 -0.36 17.38 14.17
CA PHE A 1072 -1.35 16.57 13.46
C PHE A 1072 -0.97 16.50 11.97
N ARG A 1073 -0.29 15.42 11.57
CA ARG A 1073 0.05 15.15 10.15
C ARG A 1073 -1.15 14.56 9.41
N GLY A 1074 -1.89 13.67 10.07
CA GLY A 1074 -3.23 13.27 9.64
C GLY A 1074 -4.29 14.31 10.00
N LEU A 1075 -5.55 14.01 9.66
CA LEU A 1075 -6.70 14.85 10.02
C LEU A 1075 -6.82 14.99 11.54
N ALA A 1076 -7.18 16.21 11.98
CA ALA A 1076 -7.50 16.53 13.36
C ALA A 1076 -9.02 16.73 13.50
N GLY A 1077 -9.69 15.85 14.26
CA GLY A 1077 -11.11 15.95 14.57
C GLY A 1077 -11.34 16.37 16.02
N PHE A 1078 -12.06 17.46 16.22
CA PHE A 1078 -12.56 17.95 17.51
C PHE A 1078 -14.03 18.37 17.39
N SER A 1079 -14.77 17.82 16.43
CA SER A 1079 -16.13 18.25 16.15
C SER A 1079 -17.10 17.88 17.28
N ASP A 1080 -17.98 18.79 17.66
CA ASP A 1080 -18.87 18.68 18.83
C ASP A 1080 -18.17 18.37 20.18
N SER A 1081 -16.85 18.57 20.29
CA SER A 1081 -16.09 18.35 21.54
C SER A 1081 -16.34 19.43 22.59
N VAL A 1082 -16.22 19.08 23.88
CA VAL A 1082 -16.62 19.95 25.00
C VAL A 1082 -15.51 20.08 26.04
N PHE A 1083 -15.00 21.29 26.22
CA PHE A 1083 -13.99 21.67 27.22
C PHE A 1083 -14.65 22.52 28.31
N LEU A 1084 -14.69 22.00 29.54
CA LEU A 1084 -15.30 22.67 30.71
C LEU A 1084 -14.32 23.60 31.46
N ASP A 1085 -13.06 23.59 31.06
CA ASP A 1085 -11.93 24.27 31.69
C ASP A 1085 -10.99 24.78 30.58
N GLU A 1086 -9.79 25.30 30.91
CA GLU A 1086 -8.89 25.92 29.91
C GLU A 1086 -8.34 24.92 28.87
N VAL A 1087 -8.16 25.38 27.62
CA VAL A 1087 -7.57 24.58 26.53
C VAL A 1087 -6.46 25.34 25.79
N ALA A 1088 -5.33 24.69 25.55
CA ALA A 1088 -4.17 25.31 24.92
C ALA A 1088 -3.68 24.52 23.70
N PHE A 1089 -3.89 25.05 22.50
CA PHE A 1089 -3.33 24.59 21.22
C PHE A 1089 -2.12 25.43 20.78
N ALA A 1090 -1.50 26.20 21.68
CA ALA A 1090 -0.45 27.14 21.32
C ALA A 1090 0.73 26.45 20.60
N ARG A 1091 1.15 26.99 19.46
CA ARG A 1091 2.15 26.42 18.53
C ARG A 1091 1.85 25.02 17.97
N ALA A 1092 0.61 24.51 18.11
CA ALA A 1092 0.22 23.27 17.44
C ALA A 1092 0.30 23.42 15.91
N VAL A 1093 0.70 22.37 15.21
CA VAL A 1093 0.77 22.32 13.74
C VAL A 1093 -0.24 21.30 13.25
N LEU A 1094 -1.12 21.73 12.35
CA LEU A 1094 -2.15 20.92 11.75
C LEU A 1094 -1.90 20.92 10.24
N GLU A 1095 -1.19 19.89 9.76
CA GLU A 1095 -0.71 19.78 8.37
C GLU A 1095 -1.88 19.46 7.42
N ALA A 1096 -2.81 18.62 7.87
CA ALA A 1096 -4.08 18.37 7.19
C ALA A 1096 -5.17 19.39 7.60
N SER A 1097 -6.41 19.14 7.16
CA SER A 1097 -7.58 19.92 7.61
C SER A 1097 -7.92 19.64 9.08
N ALA A 1098 -8.45 20.67 9.76
CA ALA A 1098 -8.85 20.64 11.16
C ALA A 1098 -10.35 20.90 11.29
N ASP A 1099 -11.08 19.95 11.89
CA ASP A 1099 -12.52 20.07 12.12
C ASP A 1099 -12.78 20.44 13.58
N LEU A 1100 -13.08 21.72 13.82
CA LEU A 1100 -13.44 22.28 15.12
C LEU A 1100 -14.93 22.74 15.12
N ASN A 1101 -15.76 22.22 14.20
CA ASN A 1101 -17.17 22.61 14.12
C ASN A 1101 -17.93 22.12 15.38
N GLY A 1102 -18.80 22.94 15.96
CA GLY A 1102 -19.56 22.60 17.18
C GLY A 1102 -18.74 22.53 18.48
N MET A 1103 -17.42 22.76 18.43
CA MET A 1103 -16.52 22.77 19.59
C MET A 1103 -16.99 23.78 20.64
N GLN A 1104 -17.07 23.37 21.90
CA GLN A 1104 -17.51 24.21 23.03
C GLN A 1104 -16.38 24.36 24.06
N VAL A 1105 -16.07 25.61 24.45
CA VAL A 1105 -15.09 25.91 25.51
C VAL A 1105 -15.70 26.85 26.55
N ALA A 1106 -15.73 26.41 27.81
CA ALA A 1106 -16.29 27.18 28.92
C ALA A 1106 -15.32 28.22 29.51
N ALA A 1107 -14.01 27.98 29.45
CA ALA A 1107 -12.96 28.86 29.96
C ALA A 1107 -12.08 29.42 28.82
N ALA A 1108 -10.79 29.68 29.08
CA ALA A 1108 -9.87 30.23 28.09
C ALA A 1108 -9.49 29.22 26.99
N ALA A 1109 -9.27 29.71 25.77
CA ALA A 1109 -8.73 28.92 24.65
C ALA A 1109 -7.54 29.64 24.00
N ASP A 1110 -6.34 29.05 24.04
CA ASP A 1110 -5.15 29.63 23.39
C ASP A 1110 -4.69 28.84 22.17
N PHE A 1111 -4.87 29.41 20.98
CA PHE A 1111 -4.35 28.94 19.70
C PHE A 1111 -3.15 29.77 19.23
N SER A 1112 -2.48 30.53 20.12
CA SER A 1112 -1.39 31.43 19.74
C SER A 1112 -0.26 30.70 19.00
N ARG A 1113 0.24 31.29 17.92
CA ARG A 1113 1.27 30.74 17.02
C ARG A 1113 0.96 29.35 16.45
N ALA A 1114 -0.27 28.84 16.57
CA ALA A 1114 -0.69 27.60 15.91
C ALA A 1114 -0.70 27.78 14.38
N VAL A 1115 -0.48 26.69 13.64
CA VAL A 1115 -0.35 26.73 12.17
C VAL A 1115 -1.27 25.69 11.53
N PHE A 1116 -2.32 26.17 10.88
CA PHE A 1116 -3.28 25.38 10.13
C PHE A 1116 -2.91 25.42 8.65
N CYS A 1117 -2.38 24.31 8.14
CA CYS A 1117 -2.00 24.18 6.73
C CYS A 1117 -3.21 23.82 5.86
N GLY A 1118 -4.06 22.90 6.33
CA GLY A 1118 -5.32 22.56 5.68
C GLY A 1118 -6.44 23.57 5.92
N LEU A 1119 -7.68 23.15 5.62
CA LEU A 1119 -8.87 23.97 5.87
C LEU A 1119 -9.30 23.84 7.33
N THR A 1120 -9.54 24.96 8.01
CA THR A 1120 -10.10 24.97 9.38
C THR A 1120 -11.59 25.27 9.35
N GLY A 1121 -12.39 24.41 9.99
CA GLY A 1121 -13.82 24.63 10.23
C GLY A 1121 -14.08 25.03 11.70
N LEU A 1122 -14.84 26.11 11.94
CA LEU A 1122 -15.28 26.57 13.27
C LEU A 1122 -16.80 26.81 13.35
N SER A 1123 -17.57 26.25 12.43
CA SER A 1123 -19.03 26.50 12.33
C SER A 1123 -19.76 25.99 13.57
N GLY A 1124 -20.62 26.83 14.16
CA GLY A 1124 -21.33 26.52 15.41
C GLY A 1124 -20.46 26.38 16.66
N ALA A 1125 -19.15 26.63 16.60
CA ALA A 1125 -18.27 26.60 17.76
C ALA A 1125 -18.61 27.74 18.75
N SER A 1126 -18.44 27.50 20.05
CA SER A 1126 -18.87 28.41 21.12
C SER A 1126 -17.81 28.55 22.21
N PHE A 1127 -17.37 29.78 22.45
CA PHE A 1127 -16.31 30.12 23.41
C PHE A 1127 -16.83 31.13 24.44
N ALA A 1128 -17.00 30.68 25.69
CA ALA A 1128 -17.51 31.51 26.78
C ALA A 1128 -16.42 32.36 27.46
N GLY A 1129 -15.19 31.83 27.53
CA GLY A 1129 -14.01 32.53 28.03
C GLY A 1129 -13.16 33.18 26.91
N PRO A 1130 -12.02 33.80 27.28
CA PRO A 1130 -11.17 34.54 26.34
C PRO A 1130 -10.50 33.61 25.31
N VAL A 1131 -10.37 34.07 24.06
CA VAL A 1131 -9.74 33.30 22.99
C VAL A 1131 -8.55 34.04 22.40
N SER A 1132 -7.41 33.36 22.31
CA SER A 1132 -6.19 33.88 21.69
C SER A 1132 -5.93 33.17 20.36
N PHE A 1133 -5.82 33.97 19.29
CA PHE A 1133 -5.31 33.59 17.99
C PHE A 1133 -4.05 34.42 17.65
N ALA A 1134 -3.26 34.79 18.67
CA ALA A 1134 -2.12 35.68 18.49
C ALA A 1134 -1.04 35.00 17.64
N SER A 1135 -0.63 35.61 16.52
CA SER A 1135 0.31 35.06 15.53
C SER A 1135 -0.06 33.69 14.94
N THR A 1136 -1.33 33.25 15.05
CA THR A 1136 -1.84 32.04 14.39
C THR A 1136 -1.77 32.18 12.87
N THR A 1137 -1.41 31.12 12.14
CA THR A 1137 -1.32 31.13 10.67
C THR A 1137 -2.32 30.16 10.03
N TRP A 1138 -3.09 30.64 9.05
CA TRP A 1138 -3.97 29.83 8.19
C TRP A 1138 -3.50 29.90 6.73
N GLU A 1139 -3.02 28.76 6.21
CA GLU A 1139 -2.47 28.66 4.87
C GLU A 1139 -3.56 28.51 3.81
N LEU A 1140 -4.40 27.46 3.89
CA LEU A 1140 -5.46 27.19 2.90
C LEU A 1140 -6.76 27.98 3.17
N GLY A 1141 -7.15 28.10 4.44
CA GLY A 1141 -8.26 28.97 4.84
C GLY A 1141 -8.98 28.63 6.14
N LEU A 1142 -9.85 29.55 6.53
CA LEU A 1142 -10.70 29.47 7.73
C LEU A 1142 -12.16 29.71 7.34
N VAL A 1143 -13.04 28.79 7.71
CA VAL A 1143 -14.48 28.84 7.43
C VAL A 1143 -15.28 28.64 8.71
N SER A 1144 -16.31 29.46 8.90
CA SER A 1144 -17.26 29.33 9.99
C SER A 1144 -18.62 29.89 9.60
N THR A 1145 -19.69 29.22 10.01
CA THR A 1145 -21.04 29.80 10.08
C THR A 1145 -21.56 29.67 11.51
N GLY A 1146 -22.02 30.78 12.11
CA GLY A 1146 -22.72 30.78 13.41
C GLY A 1146 -21.86 30.58 14.66
N ALA A 1147 -20.55 30.82 14.59
CA ALA A 1147 -19.68 30.74 15.77
C ALA A 1147 -19.95 31.86 16.78
N VAL A 1148 -19.79 31.56 18.07
CA VAL A 1148 -20.09 32.45 19.20
C VAL A 1148 -18.85 32.65 20.05
N PHE A 1149 -18.50 33.92 20.30
CA PHE A 1149 -17.44 34.31 21.24
C PHE A 1149 -18.04 35.31 22.24
N ASP A 1150 -18.37 34.81 23.43
CA ASP A 1150 -18.77 35.65 24.56
C ASP A 1150 -17.54 36.21 25.31
N GLY A 1151 -16.37 35.57 25.20
CA GLY A 1151 -15.10 36.16 25.66
C GLY A 1151 -14.49 37.18 24.69
N PRO A 1152 -13.46 37.94 25.12
CA PRO A 1152 -12.64 38.73 24.19
C PRO A 1152 -11.81 37.82 23.27
N VAL A 1153 -11.58 38.25 22.03
CA VAL A 1153 -10.83 37.48 21.02
C VAL A 1153 -9.64 38.29 20.50
N HIS A 1154 -8.44 37.70 20.56
CA HIS A 1154 -7.18 38.38 20.24
C HIS A 1154 -6.51 37.81 18.98
N PHE A 1155 -6.55 38.53 17.87
CA PHE A 1155 -5.94 38.13 16.58
C PHE A 1155 -4.56 38.76 16.29
N GLY A 1156 -3.92 39.42 17.27
CA GLY A 1156 -2.70 40.21 17.04
C GLY A 1156 -1.59 39.40 16.35
N GLY A 1157 -1.02 39.89 15.24
CA GLY A 1157 0.00 39.17 14.46
C GLY A 1157 -0.50 38.01 13.57
N ALA A 1158 -1.77 37.60 13.67
CA ALA A 1158 -2.28 36.44 12.92
C ALA A 1158 -2.20 36.61 11.38
N THR A 1159 -1.79 35.54 10.68
CA THR A 1159 -1.56 35.53 9.24
C THR A 1159 -2.62 34.69 8.51
N PHE A 1160 -3.33 35.32 7.58
CA PHE A 1160 -4.31 34.66 6.72
C PHE A 1160 -3.79 34.64 5.29
N ARG A 1161 -3.19 33.54 4.84
CA ARG A 1161 -2.74 33.41 3.43
C ARG A 1161 -3.89 32.96 2.53
N GLY A 1162 -4.75 32.08 3.03
CA GLY A 1162 -5.87 31.47 2.30
C GLY A 1162 -7.18 32.27 2.31
N ARG A 1163 -8.27 31.56 2.00
CA ARG A 1163 -9.64 32.13 2.00
C ARG A 1163 -10.17 32.24 3.43
N VAL A 1164 -10.83 33.36 3.76
CA VAL A 1164 -11.52 33.54 5.05
C VAL A 1164 -12.98 33.84 4.79
N ARG A 1165 -13.87 33.04 5.38
CA ARG A 1165 -15.33 33.20 5.31
C ARG A 1165 -15.93 32.88 6.68
N LEU A 1166 -16.15 33.92 7.48
CA LEU A 1166 -16.85 33.85 8.75
C LEU A 1166 -18.23 34.48 8.55
N GLU A 1167 -19.29 33.73 8.77
CA GLU A 1167 -20.68 34.19 8.62
C GLU A 1167 -21.45 34.04 9.93
N GLN A 1168 -22.37 34.96 10.22
CA GLN A 1168 -23.18 34.96 11.44
C GLN A 1168 -22.36 34.90 12.73
N LEU A 1169 -21.16 35.49 12.73
CA LEU A 1169 -20.22 35.50 13.84
C LEU A 1169 -20.76 36.38 14.97
N ARG A 1170 -20.94 35.83 16.17
CA ARG A 1170 -21.37 36.58 17.35
C ARG A 1170 -20.16 36.95 18.22
N LEU A 1171 -19.96 38.24 18.44
CA LEU A 1171 -18.88 38.82 19.24
C LEU A 1171 -19.46 39.80 20.28
N ARG A 1172 -18.83 39.96 21.44
CA ARG A 1172 -19.20 41.02 22.42
C ARG A 1172 -18.87 42.46 21.99
N GLY A 1173 -18.08 42.65 20.93
CA GLY A 1173 -17.68 43.96 20.43
C GLY A 1173 -17.41 43.95 18.92
N ALA A 1174 -17.22 45.13 18.33
CA ALA A 1174 -16.94 45.26 16.91
C ALA A 1174 -15.55 44.67 16.55
N PRO A 1175 -15.43 43.93 15.43
CA PRO A 1175 -14.16 43.30 15.03
C PRO A 1175 -13.12 44.28 14.44
N GLY A 1176 -13.48 45.55 14.20
CA GLY A 1176 -12.69 46.57 13.48
C GLY A 1176 -11.17 46.54 13.73
N PRO A 1177 -10.69 46.87 14.94
CA PRO A 1177 -9.26 46.98 15.23
C PRO A 1177 -8.50 45.64 15.16
N ALA A 1178 -9.20 44.51 15.02
CA ALA A 1178 -8.56 43.22 14.77
C ALA A 1178 -8.20 43.00 13.30
N PHE A 1179 -8.89 43.61 12.33
CA PHE A 1179 -8.69 43.38 10.89
C PHE A 1179 -8.28 44.62 10.09
N GLU A 1180 -8.52 45.83 10.63
CA GLU A 1180 -8.02 47.08 10.08
C GLU A 1180 -6.48 47.06 9.92
N GLY A 1181 -5.99 47.62 8.81
CA GLY A 1181 -4.56 47.71 8.50
C GLY A 1181 -3.87 46.43 8.00
N ARG A 1182 -4.55 45.27 7.91
CA ARG A 1182 -3.95 44.03 7.40
C ARG A 1182 -3.92 43.96 5.86
N PRO A 1183 -2.94 43.27 5.24
CA PRO A 1183 -2.86 43.11 3.79
C PRO A 1183 -4.01 42.26 3.22
N GLY A 1184 -4.65 42.80 2.18
CA GLY A 1184 -5.81 42.22 1.49
C GLY A 1184 -7.11 43.01 1.75
N HIS A 1185 -8.08 42.89 0.85
CA HIS A 1185 -9.37 43.58 0.99
C HIS A 1185 -10.29 42.79 1.93
N TRP A 1186 -10.68 43.38 3.04
CA TRP A 1186 -11.61 42.78 4.00
C TRP A 1186 -12.99 43.41 3.87
N ALA A 1187 -14.01 42.58 3.62
CA ALA A 1187 -15.40 42.97 3.73
C ALA A 1187 -15.92 42.56 5.11
N VAL A 1188 -16.29 43.54 5.93
CA VAL A 1188 -16.86 43.37 7.27
C VAL A 1188 -18.24 43.99 7.27
N HIS A 1189 -19.27 43.21 7.58
CA HIS A 1189 -20.66 43.66 7.59
C HIS A 1189 -21.36 43.19 8.87
N GLN A 1190 -22.09 44.09 9.53
CA GLN A 1190 -22.97 43.71 10.66
C GLN A 1190 -24.39 43.48 10.14
N ARG A 1191 -24.93 42.30 10.44
CA ARG A 1191 -26.31 41.91 10.09
C ARG A 1191 -27.33 42.58 11.02
N PRO A 1192 -28.61 42.69 10.60
CA PRO A 1192 -29.69 43.23 11.44
C PRO A 1192 -29.96 42.45 12.74
N ASP A 1193 -29.49 41.20 12.85
CA ASP A 1193 -29.55 40.37 14.06
C ASP A 1193 -28.40 40.63 15.05
N GLY A 1194 -27.48 41.55 14.72
CA GLY A 1194 -26.32 41.92 15.51
C GLY A 1194 -25.07 41.08 15.26
N THR A 1195 -25.17 39.98 14.49
CA THR A 1195 -24.02 39.15 14.10
C THR A 1195 -23.17 39.80 12.98
N TRP A 1196 -21.98 39.26 12.76
CA TRP A 1196 -21.01 39.79 11.79
C TRP A 1196 -20.70 38.78 10.68
N ASP A 1197 -20.64 39.27 9.45
CA ASP A 1197 -20.01 38.57 8.34
C ASP A 1197 -18.64 39.19 8.06
N ILE A 1198 -17.61 38.36 7.96
CA ILE A 1198 -16.22 38.75 7.68
C ILE A 1198 -15.70 37.88 6.54
N HIS A 1199 -15.40 38.53 5.41
CA HIS A 1199 -14.85 37.90 4.23
C HIS A 1199 -13.53 38.56 3.84
N ARG A 1200 -12.51 37.74 3.58
CA ARG A 1200 -11.32 38.20 2.87
C ARG A 1200 -11.63 38.12 1.37
N LEU A 1201 -11.90 39.27 0.75
CA LEU A 1201 -12.03 39.39 -0.69
C LEU A 1201 -10.67 39.05 -1.32
N GLY A 1202 -10.68 38.18 -2.33
CA GLY A 1202 -9.46 37.73 -2.98
C GLY A 1202 -8.73 38.88 -3.67
N THR A 1203 -7.40 38.82 -3.69
CA THR A 1203 -6.58 39.67 -4.57
C THR A 1203 -6.79 39.22 -6.01
N THR A 1204 -7.75 39.83 -6.70
CA THR A 1204 -7.88 39.78 -8.15
C THR A 1204 -6.92 40.79 -8.77
N GLU A 1205 -5.68 40.36 -8.97
CA GLU A 1205 -4.77 40.93 -9.98
C GLU A 1205 -4.32 39.80 -10.94
N PRO A 1206 -3.91 40.15 -12.18
CA PRO A 1206 -4.25 39.35 -13.37
C PRO A 1206 -3.26 38.24 -13.76
#